data_AF-A0A8H6YUJ4-F1
#
_entry.id   AF-A0A8H6YUJ4-F1
#
_cell.length_a   1.000
_cell.length_b   1.000
_cell.length_c   1.000
_cell.angle_alpha   90.00
_cell.angle_beta   90.00
_cell.angle_gamma   90.00
#
_symmetry.space_group_name_H-M   'P 1'
#
loop_
_entity.id
_entity.type
_entity.pdbx_description
1 polymer ?
#
loop_
_entity_poly.entity_id
_entity_poly.type
_entity_poly.pdbx_seq_one_letter_code
_entity_poly.pdbx_strand_id
1 'polypeptide(L)'
;MSKRSYSTKHTLPPNSEFIEFPRSDGDSTLWPTATKKEVDADGCVNFMKPVGLNESVSNKWRVDVADAISSELKLPGGKNYVLKDFPAGYRLFNHHKGKADSPRHDIYLYGFKGKSCRFRSVREFTPHAVWLFGDGSTPCRCKFCIKQSQRDTAYCSAASPSPSRPVRPKLERVERKNILSKPHLTDHLQSNKPDATTQRSINLPKVSPHIQVKHVMLPERRNDLLAAAACRPSSEGSLPRWFREGELVWCALKTPIKGDVPIRFWPAIVDSTPRQSSEYKVQFLAVQRSYQLPDTMVIPYQSYSTPDSIWKKIWARPAEDWDLSPDTVTAFDPCPPRSSRSPSFSDALAPLALALQIAQTISGFWCLTDDWVVKLPLPPAALPAQLPTPPRSSIELTGSNNATIGSTSSGPRTQGPPLVVRQTRFQSLWWGGERIWAGEMVRLKIPRKCLAPTGTQHIFPPLGPGNKSRSLAESREPNSAQFGAVSRDVFMKIDTIFMADSDGVGKRECRIAGMLYELSDGDWTDPNLPRNVNVNGASSSTSGQPAELPNPGTSAESLPPAPTGLKFRPILAPGHEVVMLLGFIGGRYYQGILEHPLMKLPLDKTGTQPAQSPSFYKSDRDKMVSDAHRDAMAILEEHVRDRPSQMDLD
;
A
#
# COMPACT_ATOMS: atom_id res chain seq x y z
N MET A 1 -20.93 -1.68 -2.53
CA MET A 1 -21.34 -1.67 -1.09
C MET A 1 -22.45 -2.70 -0.90
N SER A 2 -22.40 -3.52 0.16
CA SER A 2 -23.37 -4.61 0.37
C SER A 2 -24.77 -4.06 0.68
N LYS A 3 -25.79 -4.47 -0.09
CA LYS A 3 -27.20 -4.37 0.31
C LYS A 3 -27.42 -5.33 1.49
N ARG A 4 -27.19 -4.87 2.72
CA ARG A 4 -27.55 -5.62 3.94
C ARG A 4 -29.07 -5.82 3.93
N SER A 5 -29.52 -7.07 4.02
CA SER A 5 -30.93 -7.42 3.83
C SER A 5 -31.81 -6.86 4.95
N TYR A 6 -32.47 -5.75 4.69
CA TYR A 6 -33.59 -5.25 5.50
C TYR A 6 -34.88 -6.05 5.25
N SER A 7 -34.96 -6.76 4.11
CA SER A 7 -36.16 -7.48 3.66
C SER A 7 -36.30 -8.91 4.17
N THR A 8 -35.28 -9.48 4.81
CA THR A 8 -35.39 -10.81 5.44
C THR A 8 -36.30 -10.73 6.68
N LYS A 9 -37.37 -11.53 6.72
CA LYS A 9 -38.22 -11.68 7.91
C LYS A 9 -37.56 -12.63 8.91
N HIS A 10 -37.25 -12.14 10.10
CA HIS A 10 -36.73 -12.90 11.23
C HIS A 10 -37.77 -12.93 12.36
N THR A 11 -38.21 -14.13 12.72
CA THR A 11 -39.06 -14.40 13.88
C THR A 11 -38.21 -14.91 15.04
N LEU A 12 -38.72 -14.81 16.26
CA LEU A 12 -38.08 -15.46 17.41
C LEU A 12 -38.19 -16.99 17.28
N PRO A 13 -37.20 -17.76 17.78
CA PRO A 13 -37.30 -19.22 17.85
C PRO A 13 -38.50 -19.69 18.69
N PRO A 14 -39.06 -20.88 18.43
CA PRO A 14 -39.97 -21.53 19.37
C PRO A 14 -39.21 -21.89 20.66
N ASN A 15 -39.91 -21.87 21.80
CA ASN A 15 -39.37 -22.19 23.12
C ASN A 15 -38.13 -21.34 23.50
N SER A 16 -38.18 -20.03 23.22
CA SER A 16 -37.11 -19.10 23.60
C SER A 16 -37.02 -18.85 25.10
N GLU A 17 -35.81 -18.95 25.66
CA GLU A 17 -35.49 -18.51 27.02
C GLU A 17 -35.00 -17.06 26.97
N PHE A 18 -35.68 -16.16 27.69
CA PHE A 18 -35.34 -14.75 27.70
C PHE A 18 -34.25 -14.44 28.74
N ILE A 19 -33.17 -13.80 28.29
CA ILE A 19 -32.08 -13.31 29.15
C ILE A 19 -32.10 -11.79 29.25
N GLU A 20 -31.76 -11.27 30.43
CA GLU A 20 -31.76 -9.84 30.77
C GLU A 20 -30.34 -9.38 31.10
N PHE A 21 -29.95 -8.18 30.65
CA PHE A 21 -28.64 -7.63 30.99
C PHE A 21 -28.60 -7.23 32.48
N PRO A 22 -27.65 -7.76 33.28
CA PRO A 22 -27.54 -7.41 34.70
C PRO A 22 -26.96 -6.01 34.92
N ARG A 23 -26.26 -5.45 33.93
CA ARG A 23 -25.63 -4.12 33.96
C ARG A 23 -25.78 -3.41 32.62
N SER A 24 -25.71 -2.08 32.63
CA SER A 24 -25.61 -1.26 31.43
C SER A 24 -24.74 -0.03 31.66
N ASP A 25 -23.96 0.36 30.65
CA ASP A 25 -23.28 1.65 30.52
C ASP A 25 -24.02 2.61 29.58
N GLY A 26 -25.25 2.24 29.19
CA GLY A 26 -26.07 2.93 28.20
C GLY A 26 -26.62 4.28 28.66
N ASP A 27 -26.75 5.20 27.71
CA ASP A 27 -27.21 6.57 27.94
C ASP A 27 -28.20 7.02 26.86
N SER A 28 -29.43 7.30 27.29
CA SER A 28 -30.50 7.71 26.39
C SER A 28 -30.30 9.11 25.79
N THR A 29 -29.45 9.95 26.38
CA THR A 29 -29.12 11.28 25.83
C THR A 29 -28.29 11.19 24.55
N LEU A 30 -27.67 10.04 24.28
CA LEU A 30 -26.88 9.76 23.07
C LEU A 30 -27.72 9.24 21.90
N TRP A 31 -29.04 9.19 22.03
CA TRP A 31 -29.94 8.82 20.94
C TRP A 31 -30.03 9.94 19.90
N PRO A 32 -30.15 9.62 18.60
CA PRO A 32 -30.29 10.63 17.56
C PRO A 32 -31.60 11.43 17.70
N THR A 33 -31.51 12.75 17.58
CA THR A 33 -32.66 13.68 17.65
C THR A 33 -33.44 13.75 16.33
N ALA A 34 -32.76 13.64 15.19
CA ALA A 34 -33.33 13.69 13.84
C ALA A 34 -34.12 12.40 13.51
N THR A 35 -35.32 12.27 14.09
CA THR A 35 -36.18 11.08 14.00
C THR A 35 -37.38 11.23 13.06
N LYS A 36 -37.73 12.46 12.67
CA LYS A 36 -38.83 12.76 11.74
C LYS A 36 -38.38 12.62 10.29
N LYS A 37 -39.26 12.09 9.42
CA LYS A 37 -39.03 12.05 7.97
C LYS A 37 -39.31 13.43 7.39
N GLU A 38 -38.26 14.19 7.14
CA GLU A 38 -38.29 15.43 6.38
C GLU A 38 -37.63 15.18 5.01
N VAL A 39 -38.20 15.76 3.96
CA VAL A 39 -37.69 15.68 2.58
C VAL A 39 -37.02 17.01 2.27
N ASP A 40 -35.76 16.99 1.87
CA ASP A 40 -35.01 18.18 1.47
C ASP A 40 -35.37 18.66 0.06
N ALA A 41 -34.86 19.82 -0.35
CA ALA A 41 -35.11 20.41 -1.67
C ALA A 41 -34.65 19.51 -2.83
N ASP A 42 -33.69 18.60 -2.59
CA ASP A 42 -33.16 17.64 -3.56
C ASP A 42 -33.98 16.33 -3.61
N GLY A 43 -35.11 16.26 -2.90
CA GLY A 43 -35.96 15.07 -2.83
C GLY A 43 -35.34 13.92 -2.03
N CYS A 44 -34.34 14.20 -1.19
CA CYS A 44 -33.67 13.25 -0.32
C CYS A 44 -34.20 13.32 1.12
N VAL A 45 -33.90 12.28 1.90
CA VAL A 45 -34.24 12.15 3.32
C VAL A 45 -33.00 11.76 4.12
N ASN A 46 -32.95 12.17 5.38
CA ASN A 46 -31.85 11.85 6.29
C ASN A 46 -32.35 11.78 7.75
N PHE A 47 -32.98 10.66 8.13
CA PHE A 47 -33.60 10.51 9.47
C PHE A 47 -33.40 9.13 10.08
N MET A 48 -33.54 9.06 11.41
CA MET A 48 -33.32 7.87 12.23
C MET A 48 -34.65 7.34 12.78
N LYS A 49 -35.21 6.31 12.14
CA LYS A 49 -36.43 5.66 12.64
C LYS A 49 -36.08 4.75 13.84
N PRO A 50 -36.66 4.90 15.04
CA PRO A 50 -36.50 3.91 16.10
C PRO A 50 -37.10 2.57 15.67
N VAL A 51 -36.44 1.46 16.03
CA VAL A 51 -36.86 0.10 15.69
C VAL A 51 -37.49 -0.56 16.92
N GLY A 52 -38.74 -1.00 16.81
CA GLY A 52 -39.47 -1.65 17.90
C GLY A 52 -38.97 -3.07 18.19
N LEU A 53 -39.17 -3.55 19.42
CA LEU A 53 -38.68 -4.87 19.86
C LEU A 53 -39.22 -6.06 19.05
N ASN A 54 -40.42 -5.91 18.46
CA ASN A 54 -41.11 -6.92 17.66
C ASN A 54 -40.75 -6.85 16.16
N GLU A 55 -39.97 -5.85 15.71
CA GLU A 55 -39.55 -5.76 14.31
C GLU A 55 -38.50 -6.84 13.97
N SER A 56 -38.57 -7.38 12.75
CA SER A 56 -37.65 -8.41 12.22
C SER A 56 -36.18 -8.15 12.54
N VAL A 57 -35.73 -6.91 12.31
CA VAL A 57 -34.33 -6.52 12.54
C VAL A 57 -33.97 -6.56 14.03
N SER A 58 -34.89 -6.18 14.91
CA SER A 58 -34.70 -6.28 16.37
C SER A 58 -34.63 -7.74 16.81
N ASN A 59 -35.56 -8.58 16.36
CA ASN A 59 -35.53 -10.03 16.62
C ASN A 59 -34.17 -10.64 16.23
N LYS A 60 -33.65 -10.28 15.05
CA LYS A 60 -32.33 -10.75 14.59
C LYS A 60 -31.20 -10.34 15.53
N TRP A 61 -31.13 -9.06 15.92
CA TRP A 61 -30.11 -8.60 16.87
C TRP A 61 -30.25 -9.27 18.25
N ARG A 62 -31.48 -9.46 18.74
CA ARG A 62 -31.77 -10.07 20.04
C ARG A 62 -31.41 -11.56 20.09
N VAL A 63 -31.56 -12.29 18.99
CA VAL A 63 -31.14 -13.69 18.85
C VAL A 63 -29.62 -13.77 18.68
N ASP A 64 -29.03 -13.10 17.68
CA ASP A 64 -27.60 -13.22 17.38
C ASP A 64 -26.70 -12.80 18.59
N VAL A 65 -27.13 -11.81 19.38
CA VAL A 65 -26.37 -11.35 20.55
C VAL A 65 -26.52 -12.34 21.72
N ALA A 66 -27.71 -12.89 21.95
CA ALA A 66 -27.94 -13.87 23.01
C ALA A 66 -27.22 -15.20 22.74
N ASP A 67 -27.22 -15.67 21.49
CA ASP A 67 -26.45 -16.83 21.04
C ASP A 67 -24.96 -16.68 21.37
N ALA A 68 -24.37 -15.53 21.03
CA ALA A 68 -22.97 -15.24 21.31
C ALA A 68 -22.66 -15.11 22.82
N ILE A 69 -23.56 -14.51 23.62
CA ILE A 69 -23.43 -14.47 25.08
C ILE A 69 -23.48 -15.89 25.67
N SER A 70 -24.43 -16.71 25.22
CA SER A 70 -24.61 -18.08 25.73
C SER A 70 -23.40 -18.97 25.44
N SER A 71 -22.79 -18.79 24.26
CA SER A 71 -21.58 -19.48 23.84
C SER A 71 -20.36 -19.08 24.69
N GLU A 72 -20.12 -17.78 24.89
CA GLU A 72 -18.94 -17.29 25.59
C GLU A 72 -19.01 -17.53 27.11
N LEU A 73 -20.20 -17.40 27.71
CA LEU A 73 -20.43 -17.61 29.15
C LEU A 73 -20.79 -19.06 29.51
N LYS A 74 -20.82 -19.97 28.52
CA LYS A 74 -21.15 -21.41 28.70
C LYS A 74 -22.46 -21.63 29.46
N LEU A 75 -23.51 -20.91 29.06
CA LEU A 75 -24.85 -21.12 29.61
C LEU A 75 -25.36 -22.54 29.29
N PRO A 76 -26.32 -23.09 30.06
CA PRO A 76 -26.83 -24.45 29.84
C PRO A 76 -27.24 -24.70 28.38
N GLY A 77 -26.66 -25.74 27.77
CA GLY A 77 -26.92 -26.10 26.38
C GLY A 77 -28.34 -26.59 26.12
N GLY A 78 -28.76 -26.59 24.85
CA GLY A 78 -30.08 -27.10 24.43
C GLY A 78 -31.24 -26.10 24.54
N LYS A 79 -30.96 -24.82 24.88
CA LYS A 79 -31.97 -23.75 24.95
C LYS A 79 -31.78 -22.70 23.86
N ASN A 80 -32.88 -22.11 23.39
CA ASN A 80 -32.88 -21.00 22.44
C ASN A 80 -32.84 -19.65 23.18
N TYR A 81 -31.66 -19.15 23.54
CA TYR A 81 -31.55 -17.88 24.26
C TYR A 81 -31.90 -16.67 23.38
N VAL A 82 -32.63 -15.71 23.95
CA VAL A 82 -33.02 -14.44 23.30
C VAL A 82 -32.91 -13.29 24.30
N LEU A 83 -32.35 -12.15 23.89
CA LEU A 83 -32.40 -10.94 24.72
C LEU A 83 -33.85 -10.50 24.96
N LYS A 84 -34.27 -10.32 26.21
CA LYS A 84 -35.59 -9.73 26.53
C LYS A 84 -35.69 -8.31 26.00
N ASP A 85 -34.67 -7.49 26.27
CA ASP A 85 -34.47 -6.14 25.76
C ASP A 85 -32.96 -5.89 25.54
N PHE A 86 -32.61 -4.77 24.92
CA PHE A 86 -31.24 -4.24 24.92
C PHE A 86 -30.88 -3.70 26.33
N PRO A 87 -29.58 -3.47 26.64
CA PRO A 87 -29.20 -2.94 27.94
C PRO A 87 -29.86 -1.56 28.19
N ALA A 88 -30.19 -1.23 29.44
CA ALA A 88 -30.84 0.04 29.77
C ALA A 88 -30.11 1.25 29.14
N GLY A 89 -30.85 2.17 28.53
CA GLY A 89 -30.29 3.33 27.80
C GLY A 89 -29.79 3.03 26.38
N TYR A 90 -29.76 1.79 25.92
CA TYR A 90 -29.53 1.45 24.51
C TYR A 90 -30.84 1.44 23.70
N ARG A 91 -30.75 1.75 22.40
CA ARG A 91 -31.88 1.66 21.47
C ARG A 91 -31.41 1.43 20.04
N LEU A 92 -32.14 0.59 19.30
CA LEU A 92 -31.87 0.28 17.90
C LEU A 92 -32.59 1.27 16.98
N PHE A 93 -31.89 1.77 15.96
CA PHE A 93 -32.39 2.72 14.97
C PHE A 93 -32.07 2.25 13.55
N ASN A 94 -32.97 2.57 12.62
CA ASN A 94 -32.78 2.43 11.18
C ASN A 94 -32.54 3.83 10.60
N HIS A 95 -31.34 4.08 10.07
CA HIS A 95 -30.99 5.30 9.38
C HIS A 95 -31.47 5.22 7.93
N HIS A 96 -32.44 6.05 7.57
CA HIS A 96 -32.88 6.27 6.19
C HIS A 96 -32.07 7.42 5.61
N LYS A 97 -31.30 7.17 4.54
CA LYS A 97 -30.50 8.19 3.84
C LYS A 97 -30.58 8.09 2.31
N GLY A 98 -30.72 9.22 1.63
CA GLY A 98 -30.76 9.30 0.16
C GLY A 98 -32.16 9.62 -0.35
N LYS A 99 -32.48 9.34 -1.62
CA LYS A 99 -33.76 9.69 -2.23
C LYS A 99 -34.97 9.21 -1.40
N ALA A 100 -36.02 10.04 -1.32
CA ALA A 100 -37.18 9.82 -0.46
C ALA A 100 -38.05 8.61 -0.85
N ASP A 101 -37.95 8.18 -2.11
CA ASP A 101 -38.63 7.02 -2.72
C ASP A 101 -37.97 5.68 -2.38
N SER A 102 -36.64 5.68 -2.25
CA SER A 102 -35.78 4.51 -2.21
C SER A 102 -34.58 4.69 -1.25
N PRO A 103 -34.81 5.16 0.00
CA PRO A 103 -33.72 5.50 0.90
C PRO A 103 -32.89 4.26 1.24
N ARG A 104 -31.57 4.46 1.34
CA ARG A 104 -30.67 3.46 1.91
C ARG A 104 -30.99 3.31 3.40
N HIS A 105 -31.01 2.06 3.87
CA HIS A 105 -31.25 1.70 5.27
C HIS A 105 -29.94 1.22 5.92
N ASP A 106 -29.50 1.85 7.01
CA ASP A 106 -28.39 1.38 7.86
C ASP A 106 -28.84 1.19 9.31
N ILE A 107 -28.63 -0.01 9.87
CA ILE A 107 -29.04 -0.33 11.24
C ILE A 107 -27.92 0.00 12.24
N TYR A 108 -28.26 0.76 13.27
CA TYR A 108 -27.35 1.21 14.33
C TYR A 108 -27.94 1.00 15.72
N LEU A 109 -27.15 0.47 16.64
CA LEU A 109 -27.49 0.43 18.07
C LEU A 109 -26.80 1.61 18.78
N TYR A 110 -27.58 2.55 19.28
CA TYR A 110 -27.13 3.74 20.01
C TYR A 110 -27.22 3.54 21.53
N GLY A 111 -26.52 4.40 22.29
CA GLY A 111 -26.53 4.42 23.76
C GLY A 111 -25.13 4.37 24.40
N PHE A 112 -24.09 4.05 23.63
CA PHE A 112 -22.74 3.82 24.15
C PHE A 112 -21.91 5.10 24.28
N LYS A 113 -21.24 5.32 25.43
CA LYS A 113 -20.48 6.55 25.75
C LYS A 113 -19.14 6.76 25.02
N GLY A 114 -18.80 5.95 24.02
CA GLY A 114 -17.55 6.08 23.25
C GLY A 114 -17.66 6.89 21.95
N LYS A 115 -16.51 7.14 21.30
CA LYS A 115 -16.34 8.10 20.17
C LYS A 115 -17.33 7.99 19.00
N SER A 116 -17.94 6.83 18.74
CA SER A 116 -18.93 6.66 17.67
C SER A 116 -20.39 6.88 18.10
N CYS A 117 -20.66 6.88 19.42
CA CYS A 117 -21.95 6.78 20.09
C CYS A 117 -22.86 5.58 19.67
N ARG A 118 -22.37 4.71 18.78
CA ARG A 118 -23.15 3.63 18.15
C ARG A 118 -22.33 2.45 17.65
N PHE A 119 -22.96 1.28 17.64
CA PHE A 119 -22.50 0.04 17.02
C PHE A 119 -23.19 -0.17 15.65
N ARG A 120 -22.44 -0.63 14.64
CA ARG A 120 -22.91 -0.79 13.23
C ARG A 120 -23.24 -2.23 12.82
N SER A 121 -23.09 -3.19 13.71
CA SER A 121 -23.53 -4.58 13.55
C SER A 121 -23.47 -5.32 14.88
N VAL A 122 -24.15 -6.47 14.96
CA VAL A 122 -24.06 -7.39 16.09
C VAL A 122 -22.61 -7.69 16.46
N ARG A 123 -21.76 -8.09 15.50
CA ARG A 123 -20.33 -8.42 15.75
C ARG A 123 -19.55 -7.27 16.41
N GLU A 124 -19.91 -6.00 16.16
CA GLU A 124 -19.26 -4.88 16.85
C GLU A 124 -19.71 -4.76 18.32
N PHE A 125 -20.96 -5.12 18.61
CA PHE A 125 -21.57 -5.05 19.93
C PHE A 125 -21.30 -6.29 20.80
N THR A 126 -21.18 -7.49 20.23
CA THR A 126 -21.00 -8.76 20.95
C THR A 126 -19.93 -8.71 22.05
N PRO A 127 -18.69 -8.20 21.84
CA PRO A 127 -17.68 -8.19 22.91
C PRO A 127 -18.02 -7.22 24.05
N HIS A 128 -18.85 -6.20 23.77
CA HIS A 128 -19.39 -5.29 24.78
C HIS A 128 -20.56 -5.92 25.53
N ALA A 129 -21.43 -6.64 24.82
CA ALA A 129 -22.58 -7.34 25.39
C ALA A 129 -22.16 -8.46 26.36
N VAL A 130 -21.15 -9.27 25.99
CA VAL A 130 -20.52 -10.24 26.89
C VAL A 130 -19.96 -9.55 28.13
N TRP A 131 -19.23 -8.44 27.94
CA TRP A 131 -18.66 -7.70 29.06
C TRP A 131 -19.75 -7.14 29.99
N LEU A 132 -20.89 -6.66 29.47
CA LEU A 132 -22.03 -6.21 30.27
C LEU A 132 -22.73 -7.34 31.05
N PHE A 133 -22.77 -8.55 30.49
CA PHE A 133 -23.30 -9.73 31.20
C PHE A 133 -22.36 -10.27 32.28
N GLY A 134 -21.05 -10.00 32.18
CA GLY A 134 -20.09 -10.34 33.23
C GLY A 134 -20.27 -9.49 34.50
N ASP A 135 -19.43 -9.77 35.50
CA ASP A 135 -19.28 -8.99 36.73
C ASP A 135 -18.61 -7.61 36.52
N GLY A 136 -17.88 -7.45 35.42
CA GLY A 136 -17.09 -6.26 35.10
C GLY A 136 -15.65 -6.29 35.61
N SER A 137 -15.19 -7.40 36.21
CA SER A 137 -13.80 -7.57 36.67
C SER A 137 -12.80 -7.62 35.51
N THR A 138 -13.23 -8.11 34.36
CA THR A 138 -12.42 -8.14 33.14
C THR A 138 -12.57 -6.84 32.32
N PRO A 139 -11.49 -6.32 31.72
CA PRO A 139 -11.58 -5.13 30.87
C PRO A 139 -12.31 -5.44 29.57
N CYS A 140 -13.23 -4.56 29.16
CA CYS A 140 -14.05 -4.76 27.97
C CYS A 140 -13.20 -4.85 26.69
N ARG A 141 -13.42 -5.91 25.90
CA ARG A 141 -12.74 -6.18 24.63
C ARG A 141 -13.44 -5.57 23.41
N CYS A 142 -14.42 -4.68 23.61
CA CYS A 142 -15.09 -4.02 22.49
C CYS A 142 -14.12 -3.09 21.75
N LYS A 143 -14.16 -3.07 20.40
CA LYS A 143 -13.21 -2.29 19.58
C LYS A 143 -13.17 -0.79 19.95
N PHE A 144 -14.30 -0.23 20.39
CA PHE A 144 -14.40 1.17 20.80
C PHE A 144 -13.84 1.42 22.21
N CYS A 145 -13.89 0.40 23.08
CA CYS A 145 -13.39 0.40 24.45
C CYS A 145 -11.86 0.36 24.46
N ILE A 146 -11.28 -0.55 23.66
CA ILE A 146 -9.83 -0.73 23.49
C ILE A 146 -9.21 0.20 22.44
N LYS A 147 -10.01 1.09 21.82
CA LYS A 147 -9.60 2.05 20.77
C LYS A 147 -8.91 1.40 19.55
N GLN A 148 -9.33 0.19 19.17
CA GLN A 148 -8.85 -0.52 17.97
C GLN A 148 -9.58 -0.05 16.69
N SER A 149 -8.94 -0.30 15.54
CA SER A 149 -9.47 0.05 14.23
C SER A 149 -10.57 -0.94 13.79
N GLN A 150 -11.30 -0.60 12.73
CA GLN A 150 -12.30 -1.52 12.16
C GLN A 150 -11.68 -2.74 11.45
N ARG A 151 -10.37 -2.72 11.12
CA ARG A 151 -9.66 -3.86 10.51
C ARG A 151 -9.40 -4.97 11.53
N ASP A 152 -8.99 -4.60 12.75
CA ASP A 152 -8.53 -5.54 13.80
C ASP A 152 -9.63 -6.52 14.24
N THR A 153 -10.89 -6.07 14.28
CA THR A 153 -12.04 -6.89 14.73
C THR A 153 -12.38 -8.06 13.78
N ALA A 154 -11.82 -8.09 12.57
CA ALA A 154 -11.97 -9.24 11.67
C ALA A 154 -10.97 -10.37 11.99
N TYR A 155 -9.84 -10.06 12.63
CA TYR A 155 -8.72 -10.98 12.80
C TYR A 155 -8.81 -11.78 14.12
N CYS A 156 -9.37 -11.19 15.18
CA CYS A 156 -9.39 -11.80 16.52
C CYS A 156 -10.41 -12.94 16.74
N SER A 157 -11.23 -13.32 15.74
CA SER A 157 -12.22 -14.40 15.86
C SER A 157 -11.84 -15.69 15.11
N ALA A 158 -10.64 -15.75 14.51
CA ALA A 158 -10.16 -16.93 13.79
C ALA A 158 -9.51 -17.98 14.73
N ALA A 159 -10.23 -18.37 15.80
CA ALA A 159 -9.73 -19.32 16.80
C ALA A 159 -10.85 -20.17 17.44
N SER A 160 -11.62 -20.88 16.62
CA SER A 160 -12.41 -22.06 17.03
C SER A 160 -12.75 -22.92 15.80
N PRO A 161 -12.53 -24.24 15.84
CA PRO A 161 -12.88 -25.14 14.73
C PRO A 161 -14.36 -25.53 14.80
N SER A 162 -15.01 -25.67 13.64
CA SER A 162 -16.31 -26.35 13.53
C SER A 162 -16.50 -26.95 12.13
N PRO A 163 -17.27 -28.04 12.01
CA PRO A 163 -17.06 -29.02 10.94
C PRO A 163 -17.72 -28.68 9.60
N SER A 164 -17.26 -29.41 8.59
CA SER A 164 -17.63 -29.32 7.18
C SER A 164 -19.13 -29.48 6.89
N ARG A 165 -19.64 -28.63 5.99
CA ARG A 165 -20.88 -28.86 5.24
C ARG A 165 -20.69 -28.51 3.76
N PRO A 166 -21.38 -29.19 2.82
CA PRO A 166 -21.02 -29.17 1.41
C PRO A 166 -21.50 -27.93 0.67
N VAL A 167 -20.77 -27.57 -0.39
CA VAL A 167 -21.03 -26.44 -1.28
C VAL A 167 -22.27 -26.72 -2.14
N ARG A 168 -23.17 -25.72 -2.25
CA ARG A 168 -24.19 -25.65 -3.31
C ARG A 168 -23.95 -24.38 -4.14
N PRO A 169 -23.95 -24.46 -5.49
CA PRO A 169 -23.60 -23.32 -6.33
C PRO A 169 -24.71 -22.26 -6.32
N LYS A 170 -24.32 -21.00 -6.51
CA LYS A 170 -25.27 -19.88 -6.62
C LYS A 170 -24.99 -19.11 -7.90
N LEU A 171 -25.96 -19.15 -8.82
CA LEU A 171 -26.00 -18.36 -10.04
C LEU A 171 -25.89 -16.87 -9.71
N GLU A 172 -25.00 -16.15 -10.38
CA GLU A 172 -24.94 -14.69 -10.30
C GLU A 172 -25.73 -14.04 -11.43
N ARG A 173 -26.44 -12.96 -11.06
CA ARG A 173 -27.32 -12.18 -11.92
C ARG A 173 -26.58 -10.91 -12.33
N VAL A 174 -26.40 -10.74 -13.64
CA VAL A 174 -25.86 -9.53 -14.27
C VAL A 174 -26.70 -8.30 -13.93
N GLU A 175 -26.06 -7.14 -13.66
CA GLU A 175 -26.69 -5.83 -13.90
C GLU A 175 -25.65 -4.73 -14.18
N ARG A 176 -25.90 -3.98 -15.27
CA ARG A 176 -25.03 -2.95 -15.87
C ARG A 176 -25.00 -1.65 -15.05
N LYS A 177 -23.97 -0.81 -15.20
CA LYS A 177 -24.07 0.64 -14.97
C LYS A 177 -23.27 1.50 -15.94
N ASN A 178 -23.91 2.57 -16.39
CA ASN A 178 -23.36 3.63 -17.24
C ASN A 178 -22.61 4.69 -16.42
N ILE A 179 -21.42 5.08 -16.90
CA ILE A 179 -21.02 6.43 -17.37
C ILE A 179 -21.35 7.68 -16.50
N LEU A 180 -20.30 8.49 -16.31
CA LEU A 180 -20.19 9.89 -15.83
C LEU A 180 -20.77 10.31 -14.46
N SER A 181 -19.89 10.90 -13.63
CA SER A 181 -19.88 12.35 -13.37
C SER A 181 -18.58 12.77 -12.66
N LYS A 182 -17.95 13.85 -13.14
CA LYS A 182 -16.77 14.48 -12.50
C LYS A 182 -17.19 15.32 -11.27
N PRO A 183 -16.38 15.38 -10.20
CA PRO A 183 -16.40 16.50 -9.26
C PRO A 183 -15.39 17.58 -9.69
N HIS A 184 -15.85 18.83 -9.65
CA HIS A 184 -15.08 20.07 -9.85
C HIS A 184 -14.75 20.70 -8.49
N LEU A 185 -13.55 21.27 -8.31
CA LEU A 185 -13.07 22.05 -7.14
C LEU A 185 -11.65 22.54 -7.48
N THR A 186 -11.40 23.73 -8.08
CA THR A 186 -11.38 25.09 -7.51
C THR A 186 -10.72 25.25 -6.14
N ASP A 187 -9.53 25.88 -6.17
CA ASP A 187 -8.89 26.79 -5.21
C ASP A 187 -8.99 26.59 -3.70
N HIS A 188 -7.86 26.22 -3.10
CA HIS A 188 -6.84 27.21 -2.70
C HIS A 188 -5.61 26.48 -2.14
N LEU A 189 -4.40 26.95 -2.44
CA LEU A 189 -3.27 27.07 -1.50
C LEU A 189 -2.03 27.68 -2.18
N GLN A 190 -1.35 28.56 -1.45
CA GLN A 190 -0.16 29.29 -1.89
C GLN A 190 1.11 28.44 -1.77
N SER A 191 2.10 28.73 -2.64
CA SER A 191 3.55 28.54 -2.45
C SER A 191 4.06 27.29 -1.71
N ASN A 192 4.73 26.38 -2.45
CA ASN A 192 6.16 26.06 -2.20
C ASN A 192 6.74 25.14 -3.31
N LYS A 193 8.07 25.18 -3.48
CA LYS A 193 8.82 24.47 -4.53
C LYS A 193 8.94 22.96 -4.23
N PRO A 194 9.06 22.08 -5.25
CA PRO A 194 9.22 20.64 -5.05
C PRO A 194 10.67 20.25 -4.71
N ASP A 195 11.13 20.54 -3.50
CA ASP A 195 12.45 20.12 -3.01
C ASP A 195 12.44 18.71 -2.41
N ALA A 196 13.31 17.84 -2.94
CA ALA A 196 13.64 16.55 -2.33
C ALA A 196 14.39 16.80 -0.99
N THR A 197 13.62 16.93 0.09
CA THR A 197 14.14 17.40 1.37
C THR A 197 15.00 16.33 2.03
N THR A 198 16.32 16.56 2.07
CA THR A 198 17.22 15.75 2.90
C THR A 198 17.06 16.19 4.34
N GLN A 199 16.28 15.45 5.13
CA GLN A 199 16.15 15.74 6.55
C GLN A 199 17.35 15.17 7.31
N ARG A 200 17.96 16.01 8.14
CA ARG A 200 18.85 15.54 9.21
C ARG A 200 18.01 14.58 10.06
N SER A 201 18.53 13.41 10.36
CA SER A 201 17.95 12.59 11.42
C SER A 201 17.85 13.46 12.66
N ILE A 202 16.63 13.66 13.17
CA ILE A 202 16.41 14.41 14.42
C ILE A 202 17.33 13.79 15.47
N ASN A 203 17.94 14.61 16.33
CA ASN A 203 18.74 14.16 17.48
C ASN A 203 17.87 13.47 18.55
N LEU A 204 17.14 12.44 18.14
CA LEU A 204 16.68 11.32 18.93
C LEU A 204 17.95 10.64 19.50
N PRO A 205 18.01 10.34 20.81
CA PRO A 205 19.21 9.81 21.45
C PRO A 205 19.63 8.46 20.84
N LYS A 206 20.65 8.48 19.98
CA LYS A 206 21.25 7.32 19.26
C LYS A 206 20.26 6.20 18.93
N VAL A 207 19.14 6.55 18.28
CA VAL A 207 18.21 5.54 17.76
C VAL A 207 18.74 5.01 16.43
N SER A 208 19.77 4.18 16.56
CA SER A 208 20.32 3.26 15.54
C SER A 208 19.20 2.36 14.97
N PRO A 209 19.45 1.44 14.00
CA PRO A 209 18.45 0.50 13.45
C PRO A 209 17.82 -0.50 14.45
N HIS A 210 17.96 -0.24 15.75
CA HIS A 210 17.63 -1.07 16.90
C HIS A 210 16.43 -0.53 17.70
N ILE A 211 15.48 0.18 17.07
CA ILE A 211 14.12 0.13 17.64
C ILE A 211 13.63 -1.30 17.46
N GLN A 212 13.85 -2.14 18.48
CA GLN A 212 13.07 -3.36 18.68
C GLN A 212 11.63 -2.96 19.04
N VAL A 213 10.92 -2.34 18.09
CA VAL A 213 9.48 -2.59 18.02
C VAL A 213 9.39 -4.09 17.82
N LYS A 214 8.79 -4.80 18.77
CA LYS A 214 8.29 -6.17 18.54
C LYS A 214 7.13 -6.09 17.53
N HIS A 215 7.46 -5.74 16.30
CA HIS A 215 6.56 -5.78 15.17
C HIS A 215 6.52 -7.23 14.69
N VAL A 216 5.32 -7.78 14.52
CA VAL A 216 5.15 -9.09 13.90
C VAL A 216 5.48 -8.95 12.41
N MET A 217 6.73 -9.20 12.05
CA MET A 217 7.13 -9.32 10.65
C MET A 217 6.28 -10.43 10.03
N LEU A 218 5.53 -10.08 8.96
CA LEU A 218 4.68 -11.07 8.29
C LEU A 218 5.53 -12.22 7.75
N PRO A 219 5.10 -13.49 7.90
CA PRO A 219 5.82 -14.63 7.34
C PRO A 219 6.09 -14.49 5.83
N GLU A 220 5.14 -13.92 5.09
CA GLU A 220 5.21 -13.62 3.66
C GLU A 220 6.35 -12.65 3.37
N ARG A 221 6.41 -11.53 4.11
CA ARG A 221 7.49 -10.53 4.02
C ARG A 221 8.85 -11.17 4.28
N ARG A 222 8.97 -11.97 5.34
CA ARG A 222 10.21 -12.65 5.70
C ARG A 222 10.67 -13.58 4.56
N ASN A 223 9.76 -14.40 4.04
CA ASN A 223 10.06 -15.35 2.97
C ASN A 223 10.43 -14.65 1.66
N ASP A 224 9.74 -13.56 1.31
CA ASP A 224 9.99 -12.80 0.09
C ASP A 224 11.29 -11.99 0.14
N LEU A 225 11.65 -11.41 1.29
CA LEU A 225 12.93 -10.72 1.49
C LEU A 225 14.10 -11.73 1.51
N LEU A 226 13.93 -12.88 2.16
CA LEU A 226 14.94 -13.96 2.11
C LEU A 226 15.12 -14.51 0.69
N ALA A 227 14.04 -14.68 -0.08
CA ALA A 227 14.12 -15.10 -1.48
C ALA A 227 14.80 -14.05 -2.37
N ALA A 228 14.57 -12.76 -2.12
CA ALA A 228 15.24 -11.67 -2.85
C ALA A 228 16.71 -11.47 -2.45
N ALA A 229 17.10 -11.85 -1.23
CA ALA A 229 18.48 -11.80 -0.73
C ALA A 229 19.29 -13.08 -1.02
N ALA A 230 18.63 -14.17 -1.44
CA ALA A 230 19.29 -15.44 -1.76
C ALA A 230 20.10 -15.32 -3.06
N CYS A 231 21.37 -14.94 -2.94
CA CYS A 231 22.31 -14.77 -4.06
C CYS A 231 22.64 -16.04 -4.87
N ARG A 232 21.94 -17.16 -4.68
CA ARG A 232 22.21 -18.42 -5.39
C ARG A 232 20.93 -19.12 -5.85
N PRO A 233 20.91 -19.63 -7.09
CA PRO A 233 20.07 -20.76 -7.47
C PRO A 233 20.11 -21.85 -6.39
N SER A 234 18.95 -22.41 -6.02
CA SER A 234 18.89 -23.52 -5.04
C SER A 234 19.49 -24.81 -5.60
N SER A 235 19.54 -24.90 -6.93
CA SER A 235 20.24 -25.90 -7.73
C SER A 235 20.86 -25.21 -8.95
N GLU A 236 21.97 -25.74 -9.47
CA GLU A 236 22.63 -25.26 -10.68
C GLU A 236 21.62 -25.19 -11.86
N GLY A 237 21.31 -23.97 -12.32
CA GLY A 237 20.34 -23.72 -13.40
C GLY A 237 18.95 -23.20 -12.97
N SER A 238 18.62 -23.10 -11.68
CA SER A 238 17.35 -22.46 -11.23
C SER A 238 17.46 -20.92 -11.20
N LEU A 239 16.41 -20.19 -11.63
CA LEU A 239 16.42 -18.72 -11.57
C LEU A 239 15.90 -18.22 -10.20
N PRO A 240 16.17 -16.96 -9.81
CA PRO A 240 15.62 -16.39 -8.59
C PRO A 240 14.08 -16.37 -8.59
N ARG A 241 13.46 -16.55 -7.42
CA ARG A 241 12.01 -16.33 -7.25
C ARG A 241 11.71 -14.82 -7.33
N TRP A 242 11.48 -14.33 -8.54
CA TRP A 242 11.17 -12.93 -8.81
C TRP A 242 9.76 -12.51 -8.37
N PHE A 243 8.76 -13.35 -8.66
CA PHE A 243 7.35 -12.96 -8.55
C PHE A 243 6.68 -13.46 -7.26
N ARG A 244 5.63 -12.76 -6.86
CA ARG A 244 4.87 -12.95 -5.61
C ARG A 244 3.40 -13.17 -5.91
N GLU A 245 2.71 -13.84 -4.98
CA GLU A 245 1.25 -13.99 -5.04
C GLU A 245 0.54 -12.64 -5.17
N GLY A 246 -0.36 -12.56 -6.14
CA GLY A 246 -1.11 -11.36 -6.56
C GLY A 246 -0.41 -10.48 -7.61
N GLU A 247 0.86 -10.72 -7.95
CA GLU A 247 1.56 -9.87 -8.92
C GLU A 247 1.10 -10.09 -10.37
N LEU A 248 1.03 -8.98 -11.11
CA LEU A 248 0.75 -8.95 -12.54
C LEU A 248 2.04 -9.21 -13.33
N VAL A 249 1.98 -10.17 -14.24
CA VAL A 249 3.12 -10.66 -15.02
C VAL A 249 2.71 -10.89 -16.48
N TRP A 250 3.71 -10.99 -17.36
CA TRP A 250 3.53 -11.54 -18.68
C TRP A 250 3.97 -13.00 -18.70
N CYS A 251 3.11 -13.86 -19.20
CA CYS A 251 3.39 -15.28 -19.39
C CYS A 251 3.58 -15.58 -20.88
N ALA A 252 4.71 -16.19 -21.24
CA ALA A 252 4.92 -16.68 -22.59
C ALA A 252 3.97 -17.86 -22.89
N LEU A 253 3.45 -17.92 -24.11
CA LEU A 253 2.64 -19.04 -24.58
C LEU A 253 3.55 -20.18 -25.04
N LYS A 254 3.29 -21.41 -24.58
CA LYS A 254 4.04 -22.62 -24.99
C LYS A 254 4.00 -22.85 -26.50
N THR A 255 2.96 -22.36 -27.16
CA THR A 255 2.84 -22.29 -28.62
C THR A 255 2.24 -20.94 -28.96
N PRO A 256 2.97 -20.02 -29.60
CA PRO A 256 2.44 -18.72 -30.00
C PRO A 256 1.21 -18.88 -30.90
N ILE A 257 0.17 -18.07 -30.66
CA ILE A 257 -1.04 -18.08 -31.48
C ILE A 257 -0.70 -17.49 -32.84
N LYS A 258 -0.90 -18.28 -33.90
CA LYS A 258 -0.48 -17.93 -35.27
C LYS A 258 -1.45 -16.91 -35.90
N GLY A 259 -0.85 -15.91 -36.53
CA GLY A 259 -1.48 -14.88 -37.36
C GLY A 259 -0.38 -14.03 -38.02
N ASP A 260 -0.74 -12.96 -38.71
CA ASP A 260 0.20 -12.02 -39.36
C ASP A 260 1.30 -11.54 -38.40
N VAL A 261 0.94 -11.37 -37.11
CA VAL A 261 1.87 -11.16 -36.01
C VAL A 261 1.51 -12.15 -34.89
N PRO A 262 2.45 -13.02 -34.47
CA PRO A 262 2.14 -14.05 -33.49
C PRO A 262 1.93 -13.46 -32.09
N ILE A 263 0.85 -13.86 -31.42
CA ILE A 263 0.66 -13.55 -29.99
C ILE A 263 1.59 -14.50 -29.22
N ARG A 264 2.64 -13.94 -28.62
CA ARG A 264 3.67 -14.69 -27.88
C ARG A 264 3.46 -14.67 -26.36
N PHE A 265 2.71 -13.70 -25.85
CA PHE A 265 2.53 -13.43 -24.42
C PHE A 265 1.06 -13.20 -24.07
N TRP A 266 0.68 -13.56 -22.84
CA TRP A 266 -0.62 -13.28 -22.24
C TRP A 266 -0.42 -12.66 -20.85
N PRO A 267 -1.19 -11.63 -20.45
CA PRO A 267 -1.05 -11.03 -19.13
C PRO A 267 -1.77 -11.90 -18.09
N ALA A 268 -1.16 -12.08 -16.93
CA ALA A 268 -1.63 -13.01 -15.90
C ALA A 268 -1.36 -12.49 -14.48
N ILE A 269 -2.09 -13.02 -13.51
CA ILE A 269 -1.84 -12.83 -12.08
C ILE A 269 -1.19 -14.10 -11.51
N VAL A 270 -0.16 -13.95 -10.68
CA VAL A 270 0.41 -15.06 -9.91
C VAL A 270 -0.56 -15.47 -8.81
N ASP A 271 -1.12 -16.68 -8.91
CA ASP A 271 -2.07 -17.24 -7.95
C ASP A 271 -1.37 -17.93 -6.77
N SER A 272 -0.23 -18.59 -7.01
CA SER A 272 0.62 -19.08 -5.92
C SER A 272 2.05 -19.38 -6.36
N THR A 273 2.98 -19.26 -5.40
CA THR A 273 4.39 -19.61 -5.54
C THR A 273 4.75 -20.77 -4.59
N PRO A 274 4.96 -22.00 -5.08
CA PRO A 274 5.42 -23.09 -4.23
C PRO A 274 6.81 -22.76 -3.65
N ARG A 275 7.00 -22.96 -2.34
CA ARG A 275 8.20 -22.51 -1.61
C ARG A 275 9.55 -23.08 -2.10
N GLN A 276 9.52 -24.11 -2.95
CA GLN A 276 10.70 -24.86 -3.42
C GLN A 276 10.67 -25.10 -4.95
N SER A 277 9.74 -24.47 -5.69
CA SER A 277 9.63 -24.66 -7.15
C SER A 277 10.09 -23.43 -7.91
N SER A 278 10.72 -23.66 -9.06
CA SER A 278 10.90 -22.66 -10.12
C SER A 278 9.61 -22.40 -10.92
N GLU A 279 8.52 -23.13 -10.65
CA GLU A 279 7.23 -22.95 -11.31
C GLU A 279 6.27 -22.03 -10.54
N TYR A 280 5.58 -21.17 -11.29
CA TYR A 280 4.51 -20.29 -10.83
C TYR A 280 3.15 -20.86 -11.24
N LYS A 281 2.21 -20.90 -10.30
CA LYS A 281 0.79 -21.04 -10.65
C LYS A 281 0.27 -19.66 -11.02
N VAL A 282 -0.15 -19.50 -12.27
CA VAL A 282 -0.66 -18.23 -12.79
C VAL A 282 -2.10 -18.38 -13.28
N GLN A 283 -2.92 -17.36 -13.08
CA GLN A 283 -4.24 -17.21 -13.70
C GLN A 283 -4.14 -16.19 -14.83
N PHE A 284 -4.43 -16.62 -16.05
CA PHE A 284 -4.43 -15.73 -17.21
C PHE A 284 -5.63 -14.78 -17.14
N LEU A 285 -5.43 -13.50 -17.50
CA LEU A 285 -6.49 -12.50 -17.43
C LEU A 285 -7.54 -12.71 -18.53
N ALA A 286 -8.76 -12.22 -18.26
CA ALA A 286 -10.01 -12.41 -19.01
C ALA A 286 -10.53 -13.86 -19.13
N VAL A 287 -9.64 -14.84 -19.27
CA VAL A 287 -9.98 -16.26 -19.41
C VAL A 287 -10.11 -16.97 -18.06
N GLN A 288 -10.91 -18.03 -17.95
CA GLN A 288 -11.00 -18.83 -16.71
C GLN A 288 -9.96 -19.96 -16.70
N ARG A 289 -8.70 -19.64 -17.00
CA ARG A 289 -7.61 -20.60 -17.16
C ARG A 289 -6.45 -20.32 -16.21
N SER A 290 -5.93 -21.39 -15.61
CA SER A 290 -4.72 -21.35 -14.78
C SER A 290 -3.70 -22.35 -15.31
N TYR A 291 -2.43 -21.98 -15.26
CA TYR A 291 -1.32 -22.81 -15.75
C TYR A 291 -0.19 -22.85 -14.72
N GLN A 292 0.54 -23.98 -14.69
CA GLN A 292 1.86 -24.06 -14.09
C GLN A 292 2.89 -23.70 -15.17
N LEU A 293 3.69 -22.67 -14.92
CA LEU A 293 4.74 -22.19 -15.84
C LEU A 293 6.07 -22.02 -15.10
N PRO A 294 7.20 -22.47 -15.66
CA PRO A 294 8.51 -22.21 -15.07
C PRO A 294 8.87 -20.72 -15.13
N ASP A 295 9.76 -20.30 -14.25
CA ASP A 295 10.42 -18.99 -14.19
C ASP A 295 10.83 -18.45 -15.57
N THR A 296 11.48 -19.29 -16.38
CA THR A 296 11.89 -19.02 -17.78
C THR A 296 10.75 -18.60 -18.73
N MET A 297 9.48 -18.78 -18.33
CA MET A 297 8.30 -18.42 -19.10
C MET A 297 7.53 -17.21 -18.53
N VAL A 298 7.99 -16.58 -17.45
CA VAL A 298 7.30 -15.47 -16.78
C VAL A 298 8.22 -14.26 -16.66
N ILE A 299 7.75 -13.07 -17.07
CA ILE A 299 8.51 -11.82 -16.99
C ILE A 299 7.66 -10.71 -16.32
N PRO A 300 8.28 -9.68 -15.70
CA PRO A 300 7.55 -8.59 -15.06
C PRO A 300 6.58 -7.89 -16.03
N TYR A 301 5.41 -7.45 -15.56
CA TYR A 301 4.47 -6.73 -16.43
C TYR A 301 5.09 -5.51 -17.13
N GLN A 302 6.01 -4.82 -16.46
CA GLN A 302 6.72 -3.66 -17.03
C GLN A 302 7.72 -4.00 -18.15
N SER A 303 8.15 -5.26 -18.31
CA SER A 303 9.28 -5.60 -19.21
C SER A 303 8.88 -5.91 -20.66
N TYR A 304 7.57 -5.90 -20.97
CA TYR A 304 7.06 -6.16 -22.31
C TYR A 304 5.87 -5.23 -22.60
N SER A 305 5.82 -4.73 -23.84
CA SER A 305 4.67 -4.03 -24.39
C SER A 305 4.12 -4.81 -25.58
N THR A 306 2.80 -4.84 -25.72
CA THR A 306 2.13 -5.47 -26.86
C THR A 306 2.46 -4.70 -28.15
N PRO A 307 2.97 -5.37 -29.20
CA PRO A 307 3.33 -4.72 -30.47
C PRO A 307 2.18 -3.90 -31.10
N ASP A 308 2.51 -2.73 -31.64
CA ASP A 308 1.58 -1.82 -32.33
C ASP A 308 0.75 -2.49 -33.43
N SER A 309 1.29 -3.53 -34.06
CA SER A 309 0.60 -4.33 -35.07
C SER A 309 -0.58 -5.11 -34.49
N ILE A 310 -0.50 -5.58 -33.24
CA ILE A 310 -1.62 -6.20 -32.53
C ILE A 310 -2.64 -5.12 -32.14
N TRP A 311 -2.19 -3.95 -31.67
CA TRP A 311 -3.09 -2.82 -31.39
C TRP A 311 -3.84 -2.34 -32.64
N LYS A 312 -3.17 -2.24 -33.79
CA LYS A 312 -3.80 -1.92 -35.08
C LYS A 312 -4.86 -2.96 -35.47
N LYS A 313 -4.61 -4.26 -35.25
CA LYS A 313 -5.60 -5.33 -35.49
C LYS A 313 -6.77 -5.30 -34.51
N ILE A 314 -6.54 -4.93 -33.26
CA ILE A 314 -7.59 -4.66 -32.26
C ILE A 314 -8.44 -3.48 -32.73
N TRP A 315 -7.86 -2.31 -32.97
CA TRP A 315 -8.62 -1.10 -33.34
C TRP A 315 -9.29 -1.15 -34.72
N ALA A 316 -8.81 -1.99 -35.64
CA ALA A 316 -9.42 -2.18 -36.95
C ALA A 316 -10.61 -3.17 -36.96
N ARG A 317 -10.91 -3.86 -35.84
CA ARG A 317 -12.01 -4.83 -35.77
C ARG A 317 -13.37 -4.12 -35.60
N PRO A 318 -14.34 -4.29 -36.53
CA PRO A 318 -15.68 -3.71 -36.43
C PRO A 318 -16.37 -4.00 -35.10
N ALA A 319 -17.23 -3.10 -34.63
CA ALA A 319 -17.91 -3.20 -33.34
C ALA A 319 -18.78 -4.47 -33.23
N GLU A 320 -19.31 -4.90 -34.36
CA GLU A 320 -20.21 -6.03 -34.55
C GLU A 320 -19.48 -7.39 -34.40
N ASP A 321 -18.18 -7.41 -34.70
CA ASP A 321 -17.34 -8.62 -34.63
C ASP A 321 -16.80 -8.90 -33.21
N TRP A 322 -17.13 -8.06 -32.21
CA TRP A 322 -16.68 -8.21 -30.83
C TRP A 322 -17.62 -9.09 -30.00
N ASP A 323 -17.40 -10.40 -30.03
CA ASP A 323 -17.96 -11.30 -29.01
C ASP A 323 -17.18 -11.14 -27.69
N LEU A 324 -17.68 -10.26 -26.84
CA LEU A 324 -17.26 -10.08 -25.44
C LEU A 324 -18.23 -10.76 -24.46
N SER A 325 -18.99 -11.76 -24.90
CA SER A 325 -19.84 -12.53 -23.99
C SER A 325 -18.98 -13.25 -22.94
N PRO A 326 -19.42 -13.29 -21.66
CA PRO A 326 -18.66 -13.97 -20.61
C PRO A 326 -18.37 -15.44 -20.95
N ASP A 327 -19.32 -16.13 -21.58
CA ASP A 327 -19.18 -17.54 -21.91
C ASP A 327 -18.08 -17.77 -22.96
N THR A 328 -18.08 -17.03 -24.08
CA THR A 328 -17.01 -17.13 -25.09
C THR A 328 -15.65 -16.75 -24.54
N VAL A 329 -15.56 -15.61 -23.82
CA VAL A 329 -14.29 -15.08 -23.34
C VAL A 329 -13.68 -15.94 -22.22
N THR A 330 -14.49 -16.43 -21.28
CA THR A 330 -13.98 -17.27 -20.19
C THR A 330 -13.64 -18.69 -20.64
N ALA A 331 -14.36 -19.24 -21.63
CA ALA A 331 -14.11 -20.55 -22.18
C ALA A 331 -12.84 -20.61 -23.05
N PHE A 332 -12.38 -19.49 -23.61
CA PHE A 332 -11.18 -19.44 -24.44
C PHE A 332 -9.95 -20.05 -23.72
N ASP A 333 -9.14 -20.82 -24.47
CA ASP A 333 -7.92 -21.44 -23.97
C ASP A 333 -6.72 -20.96 -24.80
N PRO A 334 -5.88 -20.04 -24.29
CA PRO A 334 -4.68 -19.58 -24.99
C PRO A 334 -3.58 -20.64 -25.16
N CYS A 335 -3.64 -21.75 -24.42
CA CYS A 335 -2.65 -22.84 -24.41
C CYS A 335 -3.35 -24.22 -24.41
N PRO A 336 -4.16 -24.54 -25.44
CA PRO A 336 -4.98 -25.74 -25.42
C PRO A 336 -4.13 -27.03 -25.45
N PRO A 337 -4.68 -28.18 -25.01
CA PRO A 337 -4.03 -29.48 -25.16
C PRO A 337 -3.73 -29.80 -26.64
N ARG A 338 -2.66 -30.55 -26.91
CA ARG A 338 -2.27 -30.95 -28.28
C ARG A 338 -3.34 -31.70 -29.08
N SER A 339 -4.34 -32.28 -28.40
CA SER A 339 -5.49 -32.97 -29.01
C SER A 339 -6.62 -32.04 -29.44
N SER A 340 -6.56 -30.74 -29.07
CA SER A 340 -7.59 -29.75 -29.35
C SER A 340 -7.19 -28.84 -30.51
N ARG A 341 -8.18 -28.21 -31.16
CA ARG A 341 -7.94 -27.20 -32.20
C ARG A 341 -7.16 -26.02 -31.61
N SER A 342 -6.00 -25.69 -32.19
CA SER A 342 -5.27 -24.48 -31.85
C SER A 342 -6.13 -23.23 -32.13
N PRO A 343 -6.17 -22.22 -31.23
CA PRO A 343 -6.88 -20.98 -31.48
C PRO A 343 -6.29 -20.27 -32.70
N SER A 344 -7.14 -19.61 -33.48
CA SER A 344 -6.68 -18.65 -34.49
C SER A 344 -6.41 -17.29 -33.84
N PHE A 345 -5.66 -16.44 -34.55
CA PHE A 345 -5.49 -15.04 -34.15
C PHE A 345 -6.83 -14.31 -33.96
N SER A 346 -7.82 -14.58 -34.83
CA SER A 346 -9.14 -13.93 -34.74
C SER A 346 -9.90 -14.32 -33.48
N ASP A 347 -9.85 -15.60 -33.09
CA ASP A 347 -10.48 -16.11 -31.86
C ASP A 347 -9.84 -15.48 -30.61
N ALA A 348 -8.54 -15.24 -30.66
CA ALA A 348 -7.76 -14.71 -29.53
C ALA A 348 -7.93 -13.20 -29.30
N LEU A 349 -8.28 -12.41 -30.31
CA LEU A 349 -8.32 -10.93 -30.22
C LEU A 349 -9.30 -10.42 -29.16
N ALA A 350 -10.50 -11.00 -29.05
CA ALA A 350 -11.51 -10.53 -28.10
C ALA A 350 -11.12 -10.80 -26.64
N PRO A 351 -10.75 -12.03 -26.25
CA PRO A 351 -10.21 -12.31 -24.92
C PRO A 351 -8.91 -11.55 -24.62
N LEU A 352 -8.00 -11.40 -25.60
CA LEU A 352 -6.75 -10.68 -25.40
C LEU A 352 -6.99 -9.19 -25.13
N ALA A 353 -7.84 -8.51 -25.89
CA ALA A 353 -8.11 -7.09 -25.66
C ALA A 353 -8.70 -6.83 -24.26
N LEU A 354 -9.61 -7.70 -23.79
CA LEU A 354 -10.11 -7.62 -22.42
C LEU A 354 -9.01 -7.90 -21.38
N ALA A 355 -8.14 -8.89 -21.63
CA ALA A 355 -7.01 -9.21 -20.76
C ALA A 355 -6.03 -8.03 -20.64
N LEU A 356 -5.73 -7.35 -21.75
CA LEU A 356 -4.91 -6.14 -21.80
C LEU A 356 -5.58 -4.98 -21.06
N GLN A 357 -6.89 -4.77 -21.23
CA GLN A 357 -7.64 -3.73 -20.53
C GLN A 357 -7.64 -3.96 -19.01
N ILE A 358 -7.82 -5.20 -18.56
CA ILE A 358 -7.73 -5.55 -17.13
C ILE A 358 -6.31 -5.31 -16.61
N ALA A 359 -5.28 -5.77 -17.33
CA ALA A 359 -3.88 -5.59 -16.95
C ALA A 359 -3.51 -4.10 -16.82
N GLN A 360 -3.92 -3.28 -17.79
CA GLN A 360 -3.71 -1.83 -17.78
C GLN A 360 -4.51 -1.11 -16.68
N THR A 361 -5.68 -1.65 -16.32
CA THR A 361 -6.47 -1.14 -15.19
C THR A 361 -5.73 -1.42 -13.88
N ILE A 362 -5.24 -2.65 -13.67
CA ILE A 362 -4.50 -3.05 -12.47
C ILE A 362 -3.19 -2.25 -12.33
N SER A 363 -2.43 -2.09 -13.42
CA SER A 363 -1.14 -1.38 -13.42
C SER A 363 -1.26 0.11 -13.06
N GLY A 364 -2.45 0.72 -13.22
CA GLY A 364 -2.73 2.12 -12.90
C GLY A 364 -3.04 2.42 -11.41
N PHE A 365 -3.23 1.40 -10.56
CA PHE A 365 -3.55 1.60 -9.14
C PHE A 365 -2.37 1.32 -8.21
N TRP A 366 -2.40 1.90 -7.02
CA TRP A 366 -1.51 1.53 -5.93
C TRP A 366 -2.29 1.53 -4.61
N CYS A 367 -1.86 0.74 -3.63
CA CYS A 367 -2.47 0.74 -2.30
C CYS A 367 -1.47 0.36 -1.21
N LEU A 368 -1.68 0.88 0.00
CA LEU A 368 -0.85 0.57 1.17
C LEU A 368 -1.44 -0.60 1.94
N THR A 369 -0.56 -1.50 2.37
CA THR A 369 -0.92 -2.77 3.03
C THR A 369 -0.12 -2.96 4.30
N ASP A 370 -0.65 -3.79 5.21
CA ASP A 370 0.02 -4.18 6.45
C ASP A 370 0.36 -2.96 7.35
N ASP A 371 -0.67 -2.17 7.69
CA ASP A 371 -0.56 -0.94 8.47
C ASP A 371 -0.36 -1.17 9.97
N TRP A 372 0.46 -0.33 10.60
CA TRP A 372 0.78 -0.39 12.02
C TRP A 372 1.15 0.99 12.59
N VAL A 373 1.04 1.15 13.91
CA VAL A 373 1.28 2.45 14.59
C VAL A 373 2.57 2.41 15.41
N VAL A 374 3.53 3.24 15.02
CA VAL A 374 4.73 3.52 15.82
C VAL A 374 4.39 4.55 16.90
N LYS A 375 4.95 4.35 18.09
CA LYS A 375 5.07 5.37 19.13
C LYS A 375 6.51 5.89 19.12
N LEU A 376 6.73 7.07 18.55
CA LEU A 376 8.03 7.74 18.54
C LEU A 376 8.12 8.66 19.77
N PRO A 377 9.03 8.41 20.72
CA PRO A 377 9.31 9.37 21.78
C PRO A 377 10.01 10.58 21.16
N LEU A 378 9.46 11.78 21.33
CA LEU A 378 10.22 13.00 21.03
C LEU A 378 11.32 13.17 22.09
N PRO A 379 12.53 13.60 21.70
CA PRO A 379 13.48 14.08 22.69
C PRO A 379 12.85 15.28 23.41
N PRO A 380 13.05 15.44 24.74
CA PRO A 380 12.59 16.64 25.43
C PRO A 380 13.19 17.85 24.72
N ALA A 381 12.35 18.82 24.37
CA ALA A 381 12.80 20.01 23.65
C ALA A 381 13.94 20.66 24.44
N ALA A 382 15.12 20.75 23.82
CA ALA A 382 16.20 21.53 24.38
C ALA A 382 15.66 22.95 24.53
N LEU A 383 15.61 23.44 25.78
CA LEU A 383 15.23 24.81 26.05
C LEU A 383 16.12 25.72 25.18
N PRO A 384 15.55 26.70 24.45
CA PRO A 384 16.37 27.61 23.67
C PRO A 384 17.39 28.24 24.60
N ALA A 385 18.68 28.11 24.25
CA ALA A 385 19.73 28.78 24.98
C ALA A 385 19.38 30.27 25.05
N GLN A 386 19.32 30.81 26.27
CA GLN A 386 18.94 32.20 26.48
C GLN A 386 19.88 33.09 25.67
N LEU A 387 19.35 33.88 24.74
CA LEU A 387 20.12 34.98 24.17
C LEU A 387 20.54 35.92 25.31
N PRO A 388 21.75 36.48 25.28
CA PRO A 388 22.15 37.50 26.24
C PRO A 388 21.17 38.67 26.18
N THR A 389 20.49 38.96 27.29
CA THR A 389 19.62 40.13 27.40
C THR A 389 20.45 41.41 27.34
N PRO A 390 20.16 42.36 26.43
CA PRO A 390 20.70 43.70 26.54
C PRO A 390 20.13 44.41 27.79
N PRO A 391 20.85 45.41 28.34
CA PRO A 391 20.47 46.04 29.59
C PRO A 391 19.18 46.87 29.47
N ARG A 392 18.42 46.92 30.56
CA ARG A 392 17.19 47.74 30.66
C ARG A 392 17.51 49.23 30.61
N SER A 393 16.67 49.97 29.89
CA SER A 393 16.24 51.32 30.27
C SER A 393 14.72 51.32 30.52
N SER A 394 14.24 52.36 31.18
CA SER A 394 12.98 52.38 31.97
C SER A 394 11.93 53.35 31.42
N ILE A 395 10.71 53.34 32.04
CA ILE A 395 9.52 54.21 31.78
C ILE A 395 8.69 53.68 30.58
N GLU A 396 7.36 53.46 30.60
CA GLU A 396 6.18 53.88 31.42
C GLU A 396 5.11 52.73 31.40
N LEU A 397 4.51 52.25 32.50
CA LEU A 397 3.16 52.61 33.05
C LEU A 397 2.09 53.04 32.01
N THR A 398 0.86 52.51 31.89
CA THR A 398 0.06 51.47 32.60
C THR A 398 -0.72 50.63 31.54
N GLY A 399 -1.67 49.71 31.78
CA GLY A 399 -2.44 49.18 32.94
C GLY A 399 -3.26 47.95 32.44
N SER A 400 -4.22 47.33 33.14
CA SER A 400 -4.79 47.49 34.49
C SER A 400 -5.16 46.12 35.08
N ASN A 401 -4.80 45.89 36.36
CA ASN A 401 -5.54 45.18 37.44
C ASN A 401 -6.44 43.97 37.07
N ASN A 402 -6.10 42.73 37.49
CA ASN A 402 -6.42 42.08 38.80
C ASN A 402 -7.85 41.49 38.89
N ALA A 403 -8.14 40.34 39.53
CA ALA A 403 -7.34 39.28 40.16
C ALA A 403 -8.15 37.94 40.12
N THR A 404 -7.62 36.77 40.51
CA THR A 404 -7.65 36.30 41.91
C THR A 404 -6.61 35.19 42.16
N ILE A 405 -6.11 35.15 43.39
CA ILE A 405 -4.94 34.40 43.87
C ILE A 405 -5.29 32.96 44.29
N GLY A 406 -4.36 32.02 44.05
CA GLY A 406 -4.27 30.73 44.73
C GLY A 406 -2.80 30.38 44.96
N SER A 407 -2.37 30.26 46.21
CA SER A 407 -0.97 30.41 46.61
C SER A 407 -0.17 29.09 46.75
N THR A 408 1.07 29.15 46.25
CA THR A 408 2.30 28.47 46.75
C THR A 408 2.21 27.07 47.38
N SER A 409 2.74 26.07 46.67
CA SER A 409 3.51 24.99 47.29
C SER A 409 4.67 24.56 46.37
N SER A 410 5.91 24.74 46.82
CA SER A 410 7.12 24.35 46.08
C SER A 410 7.38 22.83 46.20
N GLY A 411 6.71 22.04 45.36
CA GLY A 411 7.03 20.63 45.17
C GLY A 411 8.12 20.41 44.10
N PRO A 412 8.83 19.27 44.14
CA PRO A 412 9.79 18.93 43.08
C PRO A 412 9.06 18.82 41.73
N ARG A 413 9.57 19.52 40.70
CA ARG A 413 9.02 19.44 39.33
C ARG A 413 9.14 18.01 38.79
N THR A 414 8.08 17.23 38.95
CA THR A 414 7.87 16.00 38.18
C THR A 414 7.92 16.34 36.69
N GLN A 415 8.94 15.81 36.00
CA GLN A 415 9.02 15.93 34.55
C GLN A 415 7.74 15.33 33.94
N GLY A 416 7.05 16.10 33.12
CA GLY A 416 5.86 15.61 32.42
C GLY A 416 6.21 14.39 31.56
N PRO A 417 5.26 13.44 31.34
CA PRO A 417 5.53 12.27 30.53
C PRO A 417 6.03 12.68 29.14
N PRO A 418 7.04 11.98 28.57
CA PRO A 418 7.63 12.37 27.29
C PRO A 418 6.56 12.42 26.20
N LEU A 419 6.63 13.46 25.36
CA LEU A 419 5.71 13.63 24.23
C LEU A 419 5.92 12.48 23.24
N VAL A 420 4.89 11.64 23.07
CA VAL A 420 4.91 10.50 22.15
C VAL A 420 4.13 10.85 20.88
N VAL A 421 4.84 10.99 19.76
CA VAL A 421 4.23 11.11 18.43
C VAL A 421 3.76 9.73 17.97
N ARG A 422 2.57 9.67 17.39
CA ARG A 422 2.03 8.44 16.77
C ARG A 422 2.11 8.55 15.24
N GLN A 423 2.92 7.71 14.63
CA GLN A 423 3.06 7.65 13.17
C GLN A 423 2.45 6.34 12.65
N THR A 424 1.67 6.42 11.56
CA THR A 424 1.17 5.23 10.87
C THR A 424 2.19 4.82 9.81
N ARG A 425 2.68 3.58 9.91
CA ARG A 425 3.64 2.96 8.98
C ARG A 425 3.00 1.74 8.32
N PHE A 426 3.64 1.26 7.26
CA PHE A 426 3.20 0.12 6.46
C PHE A 426 4.38 -0.82 6.26
N GLN A 427 4.13 -2.13 6.19
CA GLN A 427 5.19 -3.07 5.80
C GLN A 427 5.28 -3.26 4.29
N SER A 428 4.20 -3.01 3.54
CA SER A 428 4.18 -3.14 2.09
C SER A 428 3.28 -2.13 1.39
N LEU A 429 3.44 -2.07 0.08
CA LEU A 429 2.50 -1.42 -0.82
C LEU A 429 2.39 -2.22 -2.12
N TRP A 430 1.22 -2.16 -2.76
CA TRP A 430 1.04 -2.54 -4.16
C TRP A 430 1.34 -1.32 -5.03
N TRP A 431 2.19 -1.48 -6.03
CA TRP A 431 2.58 -0.46 -7.02
C TRP A 431 2.23 -0.95 -8.42
N GLY A 432 1.03 -0.62 -8.89
CA GLY A 432 0.46 -1.24 -10.08
C GLY A 432 0.34 -2.75 -9.88
N GLY A 433 1.05 -3.47 -10.74
CA GLY A 433 1.14 -4.93 -10.72
C GLY A 433 2.12 -5.54 -9.73
N GLU A 434 2.91 -4.75 -9.01
CA GLU A 434 4.04 -5.22 -8.19
C GLU A 434 3.75 -5.07 -6.69
N ARG A 435 4.12 -6.05 -5.86
CA ARG A 435 4.09 -5.92 -4.40
C ARG A 435 5.47 -5.52 -3.90
N ILE A 436 5.60 -4.42 -3.16
CA ILE A 436 6.88 -3.89 -2.67
C ILE A 436 6.91 -3.97 -1.14
N TRP A 437 7.98 -4.53 -0.57
CA TRP A 437 8.18 -4.59 0.89
C TRP A 437 9.10 -3.49 1.40
N ALA A 438 8.87 -3.02 2.63
CA ALA A 438 9.92 -2.34 3.40
C ALA A 438 11.07 -3.34 3.68
N GLY A 439 12.30 -2.93 3.41
CA GLY A 439 13.52 -3.74 3.34
C GLY A 439 14.01 -4.01 1.91
N GLU A 440 13.19 -3.73 0.88
CA GLU A 440 13.48 -4.08 -0.51
C GLU A 440 14.16 -2.94 -1.31
N MET A 441 14.90 -3.31 -2.35
CA MET A 441 15.49 -2.39 -3.32
C MET A 441 14.47 -2.06 -4.43
N VAL A 442 14.24 -0.76 -4.68
CA VAL A 442 13.42 -0.27 -5.80
C VAL A 442 14.23 0.59 -6.76
N ARG A 443 13.77 0.66 -8.02
CA ARG A 443 14.22 1.64 -9.01
C ARG A 443 13.47 2.94 -8.81
N LEU A 444 14.15 4.08 -8.95
CA LEU A 444 13.53 5.39 -8.94
C LEU A 444 13.32 5.93 -10.36
N LYS A 445 12.28 6.75 -10.55
CA LYS A 445 12.01 7.47 -11.82
C LYS A 445 12.95 8.66 -12.03
N ILE A 446 13.61 9.15 -10.98
CA ILE A 446 14.55 10.27 -11.07
C ILE A 446 15.89 9.72 -11.63
N PRO A 447 16.34 10.15 -12.82
CA PRO A 447 17.64 9.74 -13.35
C PRO A 447 18.77 10.44 -12.57
N ARG A 448 19.94 9.80 -12.46
CA ARG A 448 21.03 10.30 -11.60
C ARG A 448 21.47 11.72 -11.95
N LYS A 449 21.53 12.08 -13.23
CA LYS A 449 21.80 13.46 -13.71
C LYS A 449 20.86 14.56 -13.18
N CYS A 450 19.67 14.22 -12.70
CA CYS A 450 18.71 15.18 -12.12
C CYS A 450 18.76 15.21 -10.59
N LEU A 451 19.31 14.18 -9.95
CA LEU A 451 19.45 14.09 -8.50
C LEU A 451 20.86 14.55 -8.10
N ALA A 452 20.98 15.75 -7.55
CA ALA A 452 22.24 16.32 -7.06
C ALA A 452 23.41 16.16 -8.06
N PRO A 453 23.32 16.75 -9.28
CA PRO A 453 24.31 16.55 -10.35
C PRO A 453 25.73 16.97 -9.97
N THR A 454 25.87 17.99 -9.14
CA THR A 454 27.14 18.47 -8.57
C THR A 454 27.37 18.00 -7.13
N GLY A 455 26.51 17.10 -6.62
CA GLY A 455 26.39 16.80 -5.20
C GLY A 455 25.64 17.89 -4.41
N THR A 456 25.44 17.62 -3.12
CA THR A 456 24.94 18.55 -2.09
C THR A 456 25.68 18.27 -0.78
N GLN A 457 25.33 18.95 0.32
CA GLN A 457 25.88 18.68 1.65
C GLN A 457 25.72 17.21 2.11
N HIS A 458 24.68 16.52 1.64
CA HIS A 458 24.29 15.20 2.14
C HIS A 458 24.12 14.13 1.05
N ILE A 459 24.11 14.51 -0.23
CA ILE A 459 24.09 13.60 -1.38
C ILE A 459 25.39 13.79 -2.16
N PHE A 460 26.20 12.73 -2.30
CA PHE A 460 27.47 12.80 -3.01
C PHE A 460 27.27 13.11 -4.51
N PRO A 461 28.27 13.73 -5.19
CA PRO A 461 28.24 13.86 -6.65
C PRO A 461 28.27 12.48 -7.34
N PRO A 462 27.74 12.37 -8.57
CA PRO A 462 27.82 11.14 -9.35
C PRO A 462 29.27 10.73 -9.61
N LEU A 463 29.58 9.43 -9.55
CA LEU A 463 30.88 8.96 -10.03
C LEU A 463 31.02 9.08 -11.55
N GLY A 464 32.25 9.41 -11.97
CA GLY A 464 32.69 9.22 -13.35
C GLY A 464 32.89 7.74 -13.72
N PRO A 465 33.36 7.46 -14.95
CA PRO A 465 33.53 6.09 -15.44
C PRO A 465 34.71 5.36 -14.78
N GLY A 466 34.51 4.04 -14.61
CA GLY A 466 35.52 3.01 -14.32
C GLY A 466 36.74 3.07 -15.24
N ASN A 467 37.86 2.45 -14.84
CA ASN A 467 39.10 2.50 -15.62
C ASN A 467 38.90 1.94 -17.04
N LYS A 468 38.16 0.82 -17.17
CA LYS A 468 37.79 0.24 -18.46
C LYS A 468 36.82 1.09 -19.28
N SER A 469 35.88 1.76 -18.62
CA SER A 469 34.90 2.63 -19.30
C SER A 469 35.50 3.98 -19.70
N ARG A 470 36.51 4.46 -18.98
CA ARG A 470 37.25 5.68 -19.27
C ARG A 470 38.09 5.54 -20.54
N SER A 471 38.91 4.50 -20.65
CA SER A 471 39.71 4.27 -21.86
C SER A 471 38.84 4.05 -23.11
N LEU A 472 37.65 3.46 -22.96
CA LEU A 472 36.67 3.36 -24.04
C LEU A 472 36.04 4.73 -24.39
N ALA A 473 35.75 5.59 -23.42
CA ALA A 473 35.21 6.93 -23.67
C ALA A 473 36.25 7.83 -24.37
N GLU A 474 37.48 7.85 -23.86
CA GLU A 474 38.62 8.61 -24.42
C GLU A 474 38.93 8.24 -25.88
N SER A 475 38.64 7.00 -26.30
CA SER A 475 38.82 6.55 -27.69
C SER A 475 37.65 6.85 -28.63
N ARG A 476 36.51 7.37 -28.13
CA ARG A 476 35.29 7.57 -28.93
C ARG A 476 34.75 9.00 -28.92
N GLU A 477 34.68 9.66 -27.77
CA GLU A 477 34.17 11.03 -27.66
C GLU A 477 34.91 11.82 -26.57
N PRO A 478 35.45 13.03 -26.85
CA PRO A 478 36.18 13.81 -25.86
C PRO A 478 35.36 14.29 -24.64
N ASN A 479 34.03 14.23 -24.71
CA ASN A 479 33.14 14.85 -23.73
C ASN A 479 32.75 13.86 -22.60
N SER A 480 33.74 13.50 -21.79
CA SER A 480 33.68 12.42 -20.79
C SER A 480 32.61 12.59 -19.68
N ALA A 481 32.04 13.78 -19.52
CA ALA A 481 31.09 14.14 -18.45
C ALA A 481 29.75 13.41 -18.49
N GLN A 482 29.43 12.64 -19.55
CA GLN A 482 28.20 11.84 -19.66
C GLN A 482 28.37 10.36 -19.29
N PHE A 483 29.61 9.92 -19.02
CA PHE A 483 29.92 8.52 -18.68
C PHE A 483 29.99 8.28 -17.16
N GLY A 484 29.79 7.03 -16.73
CA GLY A 484 29.80 6.63 -15.32
C GLY A 484 28.39 6.56 -14.70
N ALA A 485 28.25 6.95 -13.43
CA ALA A 485 27.00 6.86 -12.69
C ALA A 485 25.95 7.89 -13.13
N VAL A 486 26.37 9.03 -13.69
CA VAL A 486 25.50 10.15 -14.08
C VAL A 486 24.44 9.77 -15.14
N SER A 487 24.77 8.84 -16.03
CA SER A 487 23.88 8.33 -17.10
C SER A 487 23.11 7.06 -16.71
N ARG A 488 23.18 6.64 -15.44
CA ARG A 488 22.54 5.43 -14.91
C ARG A 488 21.34 5.75 -14.01
N ASP A 489 20.56 4.72 -13.74
CA ASP A 489 19.40 4.79 -12.86
C ASP A 489 19.82 4.91 -11.38
N VAL A 490 18.93 5.51 -10.56
CA VAL A 490 19.07 5.58 -9.10
C VAL A 490 18.16 4.53 -8.46
N PHE A 491 18.65 3.93 -7.39
CA PHE A 491 17.97 2.90 -6.63
C PHE A 491 17.80 3.34 -5.18
N MET A 492 16.85 2.75 -4.48
CA MET A 492 16.58 3.02 -3.06
C MET A 492 16.32 1.71 -2.33
N LYS A 493 17.05 1.46 -1.24
CA LYS A 493 16.60 0.47 -0.24
C LYS A 493 15.56 1.17 0.62
N ILE A 494 14.30 0.73 0.54
CA ILE A 494 13.22 1.31 1.33
C ILE A 494 13.36 0.80 2.77
N ASP A 495 13.68 1.68 3.72
CA ASP A 495 13.72 1.32 5.13
C ASP A 495 12.34 1.49 5.78
N THR A 496 11.57 2.52 5.36
CA THR A 496 10.21 2.77 5.89
C THR A 496 9.23 3.27 4.83
N ILE A 497 7.94 2.93 5.04
CA ILE A 497 6.78 3.44 4.28
C ILE A 497 5.81 4.01 5.33
N PHE A 498 5.36 5.26 5.18
CA PHE A 498 4.54 5.93 6.20
C PHE A 498 3.63 7.05 5.67
N MET A 499 2.55 7.34 6.41
CA MET A 499 1.79 8.58 6.22
C MET A 499 2.48 9.73 6.95
N ALA A 500 2.67 10.84 6.25
CA ALA A 500 2.99 12.14 6.82
C ALA A 500 1.77 13.08 6.69
N ASP A 501 1.60 14.00 7.63
CA ASP A 501 0.81 15.19 7.40
C ASP A 501 1.60 16.11 6.45
N SER A 502 0.95 16.70 5.44
CA SER A 502 1.61 17.65 4.51
C SER A 502 1.24 19.10 4.83
N ASP A 503 1.91 20.05 4.19
CA ASP A 503 1.83 21.49 4.53
C ASP A 503 0.43 22.12 4.32
N GLY A 504 -0.50 21.38 3.70
CA GLY A 504 -1.91 21.75 3.62
C GLY A 504 -2.72 21.16 4.78
N VAL A 505 -3.47 22.01 5.51
CA VAL A 505 -4.28 21.61 6.67
C VAL A 505 -5.14 20.38 6.38
N GLY A 506 -4.89 19.29 7.12
CA GLY A 506 -5.63 18.03 7.02
C GLY A 506 -5.31 17.15 5.82
N LYS A 507 -4.40 17.56 4.93
CA LYS A 507 -3.87 16.69 3.86
C LYS A 507 -2.83 15.73 4.44
N ARG A 508 -2.91 14.48 4.00
CA ARG A 508 -1.94 13.43 4.34
C ARG A 508 -1.43 12.78 3.07
N GLU A 509 -0.13 12.57 3.02
CA GLU A 509 0.54 11.95 1.89
C GLU A 509 1.38 10.76 2.36
N CYS A 510 1.57 9.79 1.46
CA CYS A 510 2.45 8.67 1.74
C CYS A 510 3.86 8.96 1.24
N ARG A 511 4.83 8.74 2.13
CA ARG A 511 6.26 8.88 1.87
C ARG A 511 6.96 7.54 2.07
N ILE A 512 8.05 7.35 1.34
CA ILE A 512 9.09 6.35 1.64
C ILE A 512 10.32 7.06 2.21
N ALA A 513 11.07 6.36 3.06
CA ALA A 513 12.40 6.79 3.48
C ALA A 513 13.41 5.63 3.48
N GLY A 514 14.68 5.95 3.27
CA GLY A 514 15.79 5.01 3.28
C GLY A 514 17.01 5.47 2.49
N MET A 515 17.96 4.55 2.29
CA MET A 515 19.24 4.81 1.63
C MET A 515 19.14 4.80 0.09
N LEU A 516 19.73 5.81 -0.55
CA LEU A 516 19.87 5.89 -2.01
C LEU A 516 21.17 5.25 -2.50
N TYR A 517 21.11 4.60 -3.66
CA TYR A 517 22.23 3.94 -4.32
C TYR A 517 22.34 4.33 -5.79
N GLU A 518 23.57 4.46 -6.28
CA GLU A 518 23.89 4.55 -7.71
C GLU A 518 24.67 3.30 -8.17
N LEU A 519 24.78 3.11 -9.49
CA LEU A 519 25.55 2.01 -10.09
C LEU A 519 26.94 2.48 -10.53
N SER A 520 27.96 2.13 -9.75
CA SER A 520 29.36 2.30 -10.14
C SER A 520 29.84 1.11 -10.97
N ASP A 521 30.91 1.32 -11.74
CA ASP A 521 31.59 0.20 -12.43
C ASP A 521 32.24 -0.75 -11.43
N GLY A 522 32.32 -2.04 -11.78
CA GLY A 522 32.88 -3.08 -10.92
C GLY A 522 34.37 -2.91 -10.65
N ASP A 523 35.11 -2.22 -11.53
CA ASP A 523 36.52 -1.87 -11.38
C ASP A 523 36.75 -0.49 -10.71
N TRP A 524 35.68 0.24 -10.36
CA TRP A 524 35.79 1.50 -9.64
C TRP A 524 36.14 1.28 -8.16
N THR A 525 37.04 2.10 -7.64
CA THR A 525 37.39 2.20 -6.22
C THR A 525 36.98 3.58 -5.69
N ASP A 526 36.12 3.63 -4.67
CA ASP A 526 35.74 4.90 -4.05
C ASP A 526 36.84 5.36 -3.08
N PRO A 527 37.50 6.52 -3.31
CA PRO A 527 38.50 7.04 -2.38
C PRO A 527 37.92 7.49 -1.03
N ASN A 528 36.60 7.65 -0.91
CA ASN A 528 35.92 8.14 0.29
C ASN A 528 35.31 7.04 1.16
N LEU A 529 35.24 5.79 0.68
CA LEU A 529 34.77 4.67 1.48
C LEU A 529 35.96 4.05 2.25
N PRO A 530 35.85 3.84 3.58
CA PRO A 530 36.90 3.15 4.32
C PRO A 530 37.07 1.72 3.80
N ARG A 531 38.33 1.32 3.55
CA ARG A 531 38.71 0.06 2.86
C ARG A 531 38.14 -1.24 3.45
N ASN A 532 37.56 -1.20 4.64
CA ASN A 532 37.00 -2.36 5.36
C ASN A 532 35.48 -2.56 5.23
N VAL A 533 34.74 -1.71 4.51
CA VAL A 533 33.31 -1.97 4.26
C VAL A 533 33.18 -2.99 3.12
N ASN A 534 33.05 -4.27 3.47
CA ASN A 534 32.87 -5.34 2.49
C ASN A 534 31.42 -5.36 1.96
N VAL A 535 31.12 -4.46 1.00
CA VAL A 535 29.76 -4.24 0.45
C VAL A 535 29.26 -5.42 -0.39
N ASN A 536 30.14 -6.33 -0.83
CA ASN A 536 29.77 -7.49 -1.65
C ASN A 536 30.27 -8.79 -1.00
N GLY A 537 29.39 -9.78 -0.87
CA GLY A 537 29.67 -11.08 -0.24
C GLY A 537 30.57 -12.02 -1.06
N ALA A 538 31.77 -11.57 -1.41
CA ALA A 538 32.84 -12.41 -1.94
C ALA A 538 33.80 -12.78 -0.79
N SER A 539 33.71 -14.01 -0.33
CA SER A 539 34.54 -14.54 0.75
C SER A 539 35.97 -14.82 0.27
N SER A 540 36.92 -13.95 0.65
CA SER A 540 38.36 -14.26 0.58
C SER A 540 38.77 -15.07 1.80
N SER A 541 39.27 -16.28 1.58
CA SER A 541 39.73 -17.18 2.64
C SER A 541 41.13 -16.80 3.14
N THR A 542 41.24 -16.43 4.41
CA THR A 542 42.50 -16.47 5.16
C THR A 542 42.26 -16.95 6.58
N SER A 543 43.13 -17.83 7.07
CA SER A 543 42.96 -18.62 8.29
C SER A 543 43.43 -17.91 9.56
N GLY A 544 42.79 -18.23 10.69
CA GLY A 544 43.45 -18.25 11.99
C GLY A 544 42.99 -17.26 13.07
N GLN A 545 41.87 -17.55 13.75
CA GLN A 545 41.77 -17.71 15.23
C GLN A 545 40.29 -17.71 15.69
N PRO A 546 39.94 -18.42 16.79
CA PRO A 546 38.57 -18.45 17.31
C PRO A 546 38.30 -17.24 18.22
N ALA A 547 37.60 -16.23 17.68
CA ALA A 547 36.99 -15.17 18.47
C ALA A 547 35.53 -15.52 18.83
N GLU A 548 35.06 -15.03 19.98
CA GLU A 548 33.76 -15.40 20.57
C GLU A 548 32.55 -15.19 19.65
N LEU A 549 31.55 -16.07 19.82
CA LEU A 549 30.28 -16.07 19.09
C LEU A 549 29.53 -14.74 19.23
N PRO A 550 29.25 -14.01 18.13
CA PRO A 550 28.35 -12.86 18.18
C PRO A 550 26.90 -13.29 18.38
N ASN A 551 26.18 -12.52 19.20
CA ASN A 551 24.75 -12.70 19.50
C ASN A 551 23.88 -12.86 18.22
N PRO A 552 22.86 -13.74 18.20
CA PRO A 552 22.00 -13.99 17.02
C PRO A 552 20.92 -12.91 16.80
N GLY A 553 21.30 -11.63 16.91
CA GLY A 553 20.37 -10.49 16.93
C GLY A 553 20.41 -9.57 15.70
N THR A 554 21.48 -9.59 14.91
CA THR A 554 21.71 -8.62 13.82
C THR A 554 22.36 -9.28 12.60
N SER A 555 21.55 -9.88 11.73
CA SER A 555 21.94 -10.08 10.34
C SER A 555 21.99 -8.71 9.67
N ALA A 556 23.18 -8.25 9.26
CA ALA A 556 23.29 -7.16 8.30
C ALA A 556 22.62 -7.62 7.00
N GLU A 557 21.42 -7.11 6.71
CA GLU A 557 20.68 -7.47 5.49
C GLU A 557 21.46 -7.01 4.26
N SER A 558 22.15 -7.96 3.64
CA SER A 558 22.89 -7.77 2.40
C SER A 558 22.00 -7.19 1.31
N LEU A 559 22.54 -6.23 0.56
CA LEU A 559 21.91 -5.74 -0.66
C LEU A 559 21.75 -6.90 -1.64
N PRO A 560 20.69 -6.90 -2.49
CA PRO A 560 20.68 -7.79 -3.65
C PRO A 560 21.90 -7.47 -4.53
N PRO A 561 22.48 -8.45 -5.24
CA PRO A 561 23.64 -8.21 -6.07
C PRO A 561 23.28 -7.27 -7.22
N ALA A 562 24.22 -6.38 -7.56
CA ALA A 562 24.09 -5.42 -8.65
C ALA A 562 24.08 -6.13 -10.03
N PRO A 563 23.68 -5.44 -11.12
CA PRO A 563 23.79 -5.97 -12.47
C PRO A 563 25.23 -6.37 -12.81
N THR A 564 25.39 -7.40 -13.63
CA THR A 564 26.69 -7.98 -14.01
C THR A 564 27.68 -6.92 -14.51
N GLY A 565 28.84 -6.86 -13.86
CA GLY A 565 29.91 -5.87 -14.13
C GLY A 565 29.80 -4.56 -13.34
N LEU A 566 28.73 -4.34 -12.56
CA LEU A 566 28.49 -3.13 -11.78
C LEU A 566 28.47 -3.41 -10.26
N LYS A 567 28.45 -2.36 -9.45
CA LYS A 567 28.30 -2.39 -7.98
C LYS A 567 27.33 -1.31 -7.52
N PHE A 568 26.57 -1.60 -6.45
CA PHE A 568 25.79 -0.57 -5.75
C PHE A 568 26.69 0.27 -4.86
N ARG A 569 26.61 1.60 -4.99
CA ARG A 569 27.29 2.57 -4.14
C ARG A 569 26.26 3.41 -3.38
N PRO A 570 26.31 3.51 -2.04
CA PRO A 570 25.46 4.43 -1.30
C PRO A 570 25.85 5.88 -1.62
N ILE A 571 24.88 6.73 -1.90
CA ILE A 571 25.12 8.14 -2.30
C ILE A 571 24.79 9.17 -1.22
N LEU A 572 24.41 8.73 -0.01
CA LEU A 572 24.11 9.62 1.11
C LEU A 572 25.25 9.64 2.14
N ALA A 573 25.42 10.79 2.80
CA ALA A 573 26.31 10.91 3.95
C ALA A 573 25.88 9.97 5.10
N PRO A 574 26.80 9.39 5.89
CA PRO A 574 26.47 8.53 7.01
C PRO A 574 25.44 9.16 7.97
N GLY A 575 24.48 8.36 8.44
CA GLY A 575 23.41 8.82 9.35
C GLY A 575 22.27 9.61 8.70
N HIS A 576 22.24 9.72 7.38
CA HIS A 576 21.17 10.38 6.62
C HIS A 576 20.38 9.38 5.78
N GLU A 577 19.08 9.63 5.65
CA GLU A 577 18.16 8.97 4.72
C GLU A 577 17.47 10.03 3.84
N VAL A 578 16.97 9.65 2.67
CA VAL A 578 16.12 10.53 1.86
C VAL A 578 14.67 10.16 2.08
N VAL A 579 13.83 11.17 2.32
CA VAL A 579 12.38 11.02 2.41
C VAL A 579 11.76 11.54 1.11
N MET A 580 10.90 10.76 0.47
CA MET A 580 10.31 11.12 -0.83
C MET A 580 8.92 10.53 -1.06
N LEU A 581 8.15 11.15 -1.97
CA LEU A 581 6.80 10.73 -2.34
C LEU A 581 6.82 9.39 -3.09
N LEU A 582 5.77 8.57 -2.93
CA LEU A 582 5.64 7.30 -3.67
C LEU A 582 5.72 7.46 -5.19
N GLY A 583 5.29 8.60 -5.73
CA GLY A 583 5.29 8.90 -7.17
C GLY A 583 6.64 8.67 -7.86
N PHE A 584 7.74 8.80 -7.12
CA PHE A 584 9.10 8.57 -7.61
C PHE A 584 9.51 7.09 -7.73
N ILE A 585 8.74 6.14 -7.21
CA ILE A 585 8.99 4.71 -7.40
C ILE A 585 8.77 4.36 -8.88
N GLY A 586 9.80 3.82 -9.54
CA GLY A 586 9.71 3.27 -10.89
C GLY A 586 9.21 1.82 -10.89
N GLY A 587 9.53 1.07 -9.85
CA GLY A 587 9.12 -0.33 -9.64
C GLY A 587 10.18 -1.10 -8.86
N ARG A 588 9.97 -2.41 -8.69
CA ARG A 588 10.92 -3.30 -8.03
C ARG A 588 12.26 -3.37 -8.78
N TYR A 589 13.33 -3.67 -8.05
CA TYR A 589 14.58 -4.15 -8.63
C TYR A 589 14.54 -5.67 -8.76
N TYR A 590 14.65 -6.17 -9.99
CA TYR A 590 14.73 -7.61 -10.28
C TYR A 590 16.18 -7.99 -10.56
N GLN A 591 16.81 -8.68 -9.61
CA GLN A 591 18.16 -9.25 -9.76
C GLN A 591 18.26 -10.09 -11.04
N GLY A 592 19.28 -9.84 -11.86
CA GLY A 592 19.59 -10.69 -13.02
C GLY A 592 18.54 -10.72 -14.13
N ILE A 593 17.47 -9.92 -14.08
CA ILE A 593 16.35 -10.04 -15.04
C ILE A 593 16.74 -9.79 -16.50
N LEU A 594 17.79 -9.01 -16.74
CA LEU A 594 18.33 -8.77 -18.09
C LEU A 594 19.00 -10.03 -18.68
N GLU A 595 19.33 -11.02 -17.84
CA GLU A 595 19.89 -12.29 -18.27
C GLU A 595 18.81 -13.33 -18.61
N HIS A 596 17.54 -13.01 -18.34
CA HIS A 596 16.39 -13.87 -18.56
C HIS A 596 16.25 -14.29 -20.05
N PRO A 597 15.95 -15.57 -20.37
CA PRO A 597 15.86 -16.03 -21.76
C PRO A 597 14.91 -15.19 -22.63
N LEU A 598 13.71 -14.86 -22.11
CA LEU A 598 12.72 -14.05 -22.82
C LEU A 598 13.13 -12.59 -23.03
N MET A 599 14.10 -12.07 -22.26
CA MET A 599 14.66 -10.72 -22.46
C MET A 599 15.80 -10.70 -23.49
N LYS A 600 16.43 -11.85 -23.73
CA LYS A 600 17.50 -12.06 -24.72
C LYS A 600 16.99 -12.42 -26.12
N LEU A 601 15.73 -12.84 -26.26
CA LEU A 601 15.18 -13.21 -27.56
C LEU A 601 15.26 -12.02 -28.54
N PRO A 602 15.82 -12.22 -29.75
CA PRO A 602 15.64 -11.26 -30.82
C PRO A 602 14.16 -11.29 -31.23
N LEU A 603 13.42 -10.32 -30.73
CA LEU A 603 12.12 -9.95 -31.30
C LEU A 603 12.33 -9.67 -32.80
N ASP A 604 11.41 -10.17 -33.63
CA ASP A 604 11.59 -10.24 -35.07
C ASP A 604 11.92 -8.88 -35.71
N LYS A 605 12.57 -8.91 -36.89
CA LYS A 605 13.09 -7.73 -37.63
C LYS A 605 12.02 -6.69 -38.04
N THR A 606 10.76 -6.85 -37.63
CA THR A 606 9.64 -5.92 -37.80
C THR A 606 9.66 -4.71 -36.85
N GLY A 607 10.71 -4.55 -36.04
CA GLY A 607 11.09 -3.25 -35.46
C GLY A 607 10.93 -3.09 -33.95
N THR A 608 10.44 -4.11 -33.23
CA THR A 608 10.40 -4.07 -31.76
C THR A 608 11.75 -4.54 -31.22
N GLN A 609 12.70 -3.65 -30.93
CA GLN A 609 13.89 -4.07 -30.18
C GLN A 609 13.49 -4.52 -28.76
N PRO A 610 14.07 -5.59 -28.20
CA PRO A 610 14.07 -5.76 -26.75
C PRO A 610 14.73 -4.52 -26.13
N ALA A 611 14.28 -4.09 -24.95
CA ALA A 611 14.77 -2.88 -24.29
C ALA A 611 16.22 -3.06 -23.76
N GLN A 612 17.20 -3.14 -24.66
CA GLN A 612 18.63 -3.27 -24.38
C GLN A 612 19.26 -1.98 -23.82
N SER A 613 18.44 -0.95 -23.60
CA SER A 613 18.74 0.18 -22.74
C SER A 613 17.46 0.62 -22.00
N PRO A 614 17.53 1.03 -20.72
CA PRO A 614 16.44 1.72 -20.01
C PRO A 614 15.96 3.01 -20.70
N SER A 615 16.68 3.45 -21.75
CA SER A 615 16.31 4.58 -22.60
C SER A 615 15.38 4.24 -23.77
N PHE A 616 15.08 2.98 -24.11
CA PHE A 616 14.14 2.72 -25.22
C PHE A 616 12.65 2.92 -24.83
N TYR A 617 12.37 3.11 -23.54
CA TYR A 617 11.06 3.59 -23.07
C TYR A 617 10.73 5.01 -23.58
N LYS A 618 11.70 5.75 -24.15
CA LYS A 618 11.59 7.18 -24.44
C LYS A 618 10.37 7.62 -25.26
N SER A 619 9.83 6.90 -26.24
CA SER A 619 8.70 7.47 -27.02
C SER A 619 7.45 7.70 -26.15
N ASP A 620 6.92 6.64 -25.53
CA ASP A 620 5.73 6.75 -24.68
C ASP A 620 6.06 7.16 -23.24
N ARG A 621 7.28 6.92 -22.74
CA ARG A 621 7.69 7.44 -21.43
C ARG A 621 8.10 8.90 -21.50
N ASP A 622 8.82 9.37 -22.52
CA ASP A 622 9.03 10.81 -22.68
C ASP A 622 7.74 11.49 -23.13
N LYS A 623 6.79 10.80 -23.78
CA LYS A 623 5.41 11.33 -23.89
C LYS A 623 4.72 11.42 -22.53
N MET A 624 4.68 10.37 -21.72
CA MET A 624 4.05 10.40 -20.39
C MET A 624 4.78 11.32 -19.39
N VAL A 625 6.09 11.49 -19.53
CA VAL A 625 6.91 12.43 -18.74
C VAL A 625 6.84 13.83 -19.32
N SER A 626 6.68 14.02 -20.63
CA SER A 626 6.36 15.32 -21.25
C SER A 626 4.92 15.73 -20.97
N ASP A 627 3.98 14.80 -20.86
CA ASP A 627 2.61 15.05 -20.44
C ASP A 627 2.65 15.43 -18.96
N ALA A 628 3.27 14.63 -18.07
CA ALA A 628 3.42 15.01 -16.66
C ALA A 628 4.27 16.29 -16.43
N HIS A 629 5.26 16.58 -17.28
CA HIS A 629 6.05 17.81 -17.22
C HIS A 629 5.28 19.00 -17.78
N ARG A 630 4.52 18.83 -18.86
CA ARG A 630 3.62 19.85 -19.44
C ARG A 630 2.46 20.15 -18.50
N ASP A 631 1.90 19.15 -17.85
CA ASP A 631 0.90 19.32 -16.79
C ASP A 631 1.52 20.09 -15.62
N ALA A 632 2.72 19.70 -15.15
CA ALA A 632 3.42 20.44 -14.10
C ALA A 632 3.83 21.86 -14.51
N MET A 633 4.21 22.08 -15.77
CA MET A 633 4.59 23.40 -16.31
C MET A 633 3.36 24.27 -16.60
N ALA A 634 2.24 23.70 -17.04
CA ALA A 634 0.96 24.39 -17.18
C ALA A 634 0.44 24.83 -15.80
N ILE A 635 0.49 23.95 -14.79
CA ILE A 635 0.20 24.28 -13.39
C ILE A 635 1.15 25.40 -12.89
N LEU A 636 2.42 25.40 -13.27
CA LEU A 636 3.37 26.47 -12.93
C LEU A 636 3.08 27.79 -13.67
N GLU A 637 2.74 27.76 -14.96
CA GLU A 637 2.41 28.95 -15.76
C GLU A 637 1.09 29.59 -15.31
N GLU A 638 0.08 28.78 -14.99
CA GLU A 638 -1.17 29.21 -14.36
C GLU A 638 -0.88 29.87 -13.00
N HIS A 639 -0.07 29.23 -12.15
CA HIS A 639 0.37 29.77 -10.86
C HIS A 639 1.33 30.99 -10.95
N VAL A 640 1.89 31.28 -12.12
CA VAL A 640 2.66 32.51 -12.40
C VAL A 640 1.74 33.61 -12.92
N ARG A 641 0.76 33.28 -13.75
CA ARG A 641 -0.24 34.22 -14.29
C ARG A 641 -1.17 34.77 -13.21
N ASP A 642 -1.49 33.96 -12.20
CA ASP A 642 -2.34 34.34 -11.07
C ASP A 642 -1.60 35.00 -9.89
N ARG A 643 -0.31 35.35 -10.05
CA ARG A 643 0.34 36.24 -9.09
C ARG A 643 -0.13 37.68 -9.32
N PRO A 644 -0.72 38.35 -8.32
CA PRO A 644 -0.85 39.80 -8.41
C PRO A 644 0.55 40.42 -8.45
N SER A 645 0.74 41.41 -9.33
CA SER A 645 1.99 42.15 -9.49
C SER A 645 2.32 42.95 -8.23
N GLN A 646 2.92 42.31 -7.23
CA GLN A 646 3.45 42.95 -6.03
C GLN A 646 4.85 43.54 -6.30
N MET A 647 4.88 44.50 -7.21
CA MET A 647 5.94 45.50 -7.34
C MET A 647 5.29 46.80 -7.83
N ASP A 648 4.79 47.56 -6.86
CA ASP A 648 4.82 49.02 -6.80
C ASP A 648 4.37 49.44 -5.38
N LEU A 649 4.70 50.67 -4.98
CA LEU A 649 4.55 51.30 -3.64
C LEU A 649 5.75 51.10 -2.68
N ASP A 650 6.75 51.97 -2.88
CA ASP A 650 7.43 52.86 -1.91
C ASP A 650 7.59 52.43 -0.44
#